data_AF-A0A6B3CCZ6-F1
#
_entry.id   AF-A0A6B3CCZ6-F1
#
_cell.length_a   1.000
_cell.length_b   1.000
_cell.length_c   1.000
_cell.angle_alpha   90.00
_cell.angle_beta   90.00
_cell.angle_gamma   90.00
#
_symmetry.space_group_name_H-M   'P 1'
#
loop_
_entity.id
_entity.type
_entity.pdbx_description
1 polymer ?
#
loop_
_entity_poly.entity_id
_entity_poly.type
_entity_poly.pdbx_seq_one_letter_code
_entity_poly.pdbx_strand_id
1 'polypeptide(L)'
;MAREDWQESADNEAASAVFHLMQQLIDRYRVNRPVMPLVVAQAADAGAGPEIDARVEQLVHQVHRANALRRVPVRLLDGSGATPYEAALDMVRTLSEKPWETRENTQYKNFSFPRSRLLGAIEQATATVVEQSDGNPSGVREERIVEQLSRLRWRSGRPRGGTRWAALRQSVRPETFVGALFIALLSVLLGEIDWLLTALVAALALIGLAVVGLASRAAPPLLWLRRASRWFATTSSLAASSTGYPSDGWSWFSPSGSWRVIRARAAAVAERVADAGAGDEHARQFHLELRVQALLEDLRHSYRPHSLDWRRSKRTVPPVVFLPRATQDNGGILLINAINNVRSRRSEVDPLLLLASLPASEIMRHTPPLPPERPGPGAPTGSSGARARYERWVDDLSLGQSPVAAATLAWVLLLPLSTEKLTHEHAHAQLVTHRVRRTWAWWVMSRATIAVAVVGSLLGAFLWAGHWRDTYCHGPLTDRNTDAIWQGPDGDRECVGVATAPEVLFAEGNDLELNGAGKGITFERVEQAIREENGDIEAGDAYVTVVYAGPLTATGKDREATRKGLEELTGVYLQQRAVNKTVRRSVKLRVLTANGGEDMLRQLTAVEKIIDVARRDPTVVGVVGLGRNTQESEKATKLLREAGLAVVNTTNSSSDLPREYPNYFGLAATDEEQTHALGLVARQIAKGLDRPHAIVLSREDRNGDLDRYTAEQRDAGRKMLEDAGFEPGKAVTYDLAGGASLNTPLTTICQAERVPDALYFAGRVEDVPTLMRGLSETTGCSDRRMTVFTGDDLTKGTFDDSTSIAANVTLYHSSLAPLDRGKNLGFYGDAYRTLRRLHPEGEVTALVSGRPAYEDDLFASGQTVISYSATAALYDAAARGDRRRSAAETWATLHTVDLNNMPTGTISFSRARSSVSDNVHGLNIVKVVRPGPSAERTLVCGKPAGVAPPLTAKDCKP
;
A
#
# COMPACT_ATOMS: atom_id res chain seq x y z
N MET A 1 7.05 -6.79 44.64
CA MET A 1 6.87 -8.02 45.44
C MET A 1 5.52 -8.67 45.13
N ALA A 2 5.35 -9.99 45.25
CA ALA A 2 4.04 -10.64 45.09
C ALA A 2 3.25 -10.47 46.40
N ARG A 3 1.97 -10.08 46.34
CA ARG A 3 1.11 -9.96 47.52
C ARG A 3 0.84 -11.38 48.06
N GLU A 4 1.03 -11.57 49.36
CA GLU A 4 0.59 -12.77 50.07
C GLU A 4 -0.93 -12.81 50.06
N ASP A 5 -1.50 -13.97 49.71
CA ASP A 5 -2.94 -14.15 49.55
C ASP A 5 -3.56 -15.05 50.65
N TRP A 6 -2.75 -15.88 51.33
CA TRP A 6 -3.20 -16.80 52.37
C TRP A 6 -2.03 -17.25 53.26
N GLN A 7 -2.28 -17.36 54.58
CA GLN A 7 -1.34 -17.79 55.60
C GLN A 7 -2.08 -18.60 56.68
N GLU A 8 -1.62 -19.83 56.96
CA GLU A 8 -2.11 -20.69 58.06
C GLU A 8 -0.92 -21.51 58.61
N SER A 9 -0.98 -21.97 59.86
CA SER A 9 0.00 -22.93 60.39
C SER A 9 -0.28 -24.34 59.88
N ALA A 10 0.77 -25.13 59.62
CA ALA A 10 0.59 -26.56 59.36
C ALA A 10 0.13 -27.28 60.63
N ASP A 11 -0.97 -28.03 60.54
CA ASP A 11 -1.54 -28.76 61.69
C ASP A 11 -0.63 -29.94 62.12
N ASN A 12 0.13 -30.52 61.18
CA ASN A 12 1.06 -31.63 61.42
C ASN A 12 2.14 -31.73 60.31
N GLU A 13 3.14 -32.60 60.50
CA GLU A 13 4.25 -32.81 59.55
C GLU A 13 3.75 -33.30 58.18
N ALA A 14 2.73 -34.17 58.18
CA ALA A 14 2.11 -34.68 56.95
C ALA A 14 1.45 -33.58 56.11
N ALA A 15 0.75 -32.64 56.76
CA ALA A 15 0.10 -31.49 56.11
C ALA A 15 1.13 -30.60 55.41
N SER A 16 2.26 -30.31 56.08
CA SER A 16 3.36 -29.56 55.49
C SER A 16 3.95 -30.26 54.24
N ALA A 17 4.21 -31.57 54.33
CA ALA A 17 4.80 -32.33 53.24
C ALA A 17 3.89 -32.40 51.99
N VAL A 18 2.59 -32.66 52.16
CA VAL A 18 1.63 -32.71 51.05
C VAL A 18 1.40 -31.32 50.47
N PHE A 19 1.29 -30.28 51.32
CA PHE A 19 1.18 -28.91 50.89
C PHE A 19 2.36 -28.51 50.00
N HIS A 20 3.61 -28.71 50.45
CA HIS A 20 4.79 -28.34 49.68
C HIS A 20 4.90 -29.08 48.34
N LEU A 21 4.54 -30.37 48.30
CA LEU A 21 4.49 -31.11 47.03
C LEU A 21 3.47 -30.47 46.06
N MET A 22 2.26 -30.18 46.53
CA MET A 22 1.20 -29.58 45.71
C MET A 22 1.61 -28.18 45.21
N GLN A 23 2.18 -27.33 46.08
CA GLN A 23 2.67 -26.01 45.68
C GLN A 23 3.75 -26.11 44.61
N GLN A 24 4.69 -27.05 44.76
CA GLN A 24 5.76 -27.26 43.79
C GLN A 24 5.22 -27.72 42.43
N LEU A 25 4.25 -28.63 42.39
CA LEU A 25 3.64 -29.10 41.14
C LEU A 25 2.88 -27.97 40.42
N ILE A 26 2.16 -27.13 41.18
CA ILE A 26 1.42 -25.98 40.65
C ILE A 26 2.38 -24.91 40.11
N ASP A 27 3.40 -24.54 40.88
CA ASP A 27 4.28 -23.41 40.57
C ASP A 27 5.31 -23.76 39.48
N ARG A 28 5.82 -25.00 39.46
CA ARG A 28 6.75 -25.45 38.41
C ARG A 28 6.07 -25.78 37.09
N TYR A 29 4.74 -25.79 37.03
CA TYR A 29 4.01 -26.11 35.81
C TYR A 29 4.35 -25.18 34.64
N ARG A 30 4.65 -23.90 34.90
CA ARG A 30 5.07 -22.96 33.86
C ARG A 30 6.44 -23.33 33.26
N VAL A 31 7.38 -23.73 34.11
CA VAL A 31 8.81 -23.84 33.76
C VAL A 31 9.10 -25.20 33.12
N ASN A 32 8.78 -26.30 33.81
CA ASN A 32 9.17 -27.65 33.40
C ASN A 32 7.98 -28.59 33.13
N ARG A 33 6.73 -28.15 33.35
CA ARG A 33 5.51 -28.96 33.17
C ARG A 33 5.65 -30.38 33.73
N PRO A 34 5.72 -30.52 35.08
CA PRO A 34 5.83 -31.82 35.69
C PRO A 34 4.67 -32.72 35.25
N VAL A 35 4.91 -34.02 35.18
CA VAL A 35 3.85 -35.00 34.96
C VAL A 35 2.87 -34.88 36.13
N MET A 36 1.57 -34.73 35.84
CA MET A 36 0.57 -34.45 36.88
C MET A 36 0.01 -35.74 37.49
N PRO A 37 0.31 -36.06 38.76
CA PRO A 37 -0.19 -37.28 39.41
C PRO A 37 -1.65 -37.16 39.84
N LEU A 38 -2.27 -38.32 40.08
CA LEU A 38 -3.44 -38.44 40.96
C LEU A 38 -2.90 -38.72 42.36
N VAL A 39 -2.75 -37.67 43.18
CA VAL A 39 -2.21 -37.79 44.54
C VAL A 39 -3.29 -38.36 45.45
N VAL A 40 -3.02 -39.50 46.05
CA VAL A 40 -3.93 -40.15 47.01
C VAL A 40 -3.21 -40.22 48.36
N ALA A 41 -3.73 -39.48 49.34
CA ALA A 41 -3.25 -39.50 50.71
C ALA A 41 -4.06 -40.53 51.51
N GLN A 42 -3.39 -41.46 52.19
CA GLN A 42 -4.02 -42.52 52.98
C GLN A 42 -3.26 -42.72 54.28
N ALA A 43 -3.93 -43.04 55.38
CA ALA A 43 -3.27 -43.45 56.62
C ALA A 43 -2.53 -44.79 56.42
N ALA A 44 -1.28 -44.88 56.86
CA ALA A 44 -0.43 -46.06 56.65
C ALA A 44 -0.86 -47.27 57.51
N ASP A 45 -1.50 -47.00 58.65
CA ASP A 45 -1.88 -48.00 59.63
C ASP A 45 -3.31 -48.51 59.35
N ALA A 46 -3.43 -49.76 58.89
CA ALA A 46 -4.68 -50.36 58.42
C ALA A 46 -5.82 -50.49 59.48
N GLY A 47 -5.56 -50.06 60.72
CA GLY A 47 -6.53 -50.00 61.83
C GLY A 47 -6.64 -48.62 62.49
N ALA A 48 -6.13 -47.56 61.85
CA ALA A 48 -6.28 -46.19 62.34
C ALA A 48 -7.77 -45.81 62.32
N GLY A 49 -8.37 -45.59 63.50
CA GLY A 49 -9.80 -45.31 63.62
C GLY A 49 -10.27 -44.04 62.86
N PRO A 50 -11.59 -43.76 62.85
CA PRO A 50 -12.20 -42.68 62.04
C PRO A 50 -11.64 -41.27 62.31
N GLU A 51 -11.04 -41.04 63.48
CA GLU A 51 -10.40 -39.76 63.83
C GLU A 51 -9.15 -39.47 62.98
N ILE A 52 -8.40 -40.50 62.57
CA ILE A 52 -7.20 -40.33 61.73
C ILE A 52 -7.61 -40.07 60.28
N ASP A 53 -8.62 -40.76 59.78
CA ASP A 53 -9.19 -40.52 58.44
C ASP A 53 -9.71 -39.07 58.31
N ALA A 54 -10.38 -38.56 59.35
CA ALA A 54 -10.84 -37.17 59.40
C ALA A 54 -9.69 -36.15 59.29
N ARG A 55 -8.50 -36.46 59.84
CA ARG A 55 -7.31 -35.59 59.73
C ARG A 55 -6.73 -35.58 58.31
N VAL A 56 -6.76 -36.71 57.60
CA VAL A 56 -6.35 -36.77 56.19
C VAL A 56 -7.32 -35.99 55.30
N GLU A 57 -8.62 -36.05 55.60
CA GLU A 57 -9.65 -35.23 54.93
C GLU A 57 -9.45 -33.72 55.19
N GLN A 58 -9.17 -33.32 56.44
CA GLN A 58 -8.89 -31.92 56.80
C GLN A 58 -7.68 -31.36 56.05
N LEU A 59 -6.65 -32.18 55.82
CA LEU A 59 -5.49 -31.79 55.01
C LEU A 59 -5.91 -31.40 53.58
N VAL A 60 -6.79 -32.19 52.93
CA VAL A 60 -7.28 -31.88 51.57
C VAL A 60 -8.02 -30.53 51.57
N HIS A 61 -8.87 -30.28 52.57
CA HIS A 61 -9.54 -29.00 52.73
C HIS A 61 -8.57 -27.83 52.97
N GLN A 62 -7.51 -28.03 53.76
CA GLN A 62 -6.49 -27.00 53.97
C GLN A 62 -5.77 -26.62 52.67
N VAL A 63 -5.33 -27.60 51.88
CA VAL A 63 -4.67 -27.36 50.58
C VAL A 63 -5.63 -26.70 49.57
N HIS A 64 -6.92 -27.07 49.61
CA HIS A 64 -7.95 -26.43 48.80
C HIS A 64 -8.12 -24.95 49.14
N ARG A 65 -8.33 -24.60 50.42
CA ARG A 65 -8.46 -23.20 50.89
C ARG A 65 -7.25 -22.36 50.51
N ALA A 66 -6.05 -22.93 50.66
CA ALA A 66 -4.80 -22.25 50.31
C ALA A 66 -4.70 -21.91 48.81
N ASN A 67 -5.29 -22.70 47.92
CA ASN A 67 -5.20 -22.49 46.47
C ASN A 67 -6.38 -21.71 45.88
N ALA A 68 -7.52 -21.64 46.57
CA ALA A 68 -8.71 -20.92 46.12
C ALA A 68 -8.46 -19.42 45.86
N LEU A 69 -7.57 -18.79 46.63
CA LEU A 69 -7.26 -17.36 46.52
C LEU A 69 -6.18 -17.02 45.47
N ARG A 70 -5.40 -18.02 45.01
CA ARG A 70 -4.15 -17.83 44.23
C ARG A 70 -4.35 -17.59 42.72
N ARG A 71 -5.58 -17.52 42.24
CA ARG A 71 -5.93 -17.57 40.80
C ARG A 71 -5.63 -18.90 40.11
N VAL A 72 -5.50 -19.97 40.90
CA VAL A 72 -5.37 -21.36 40.41
C VAL A 72 -6.78 -21.88 40.12
N PRO A 73 -7.05 -22.51 38.96
CA PRO A 73 -8.33 -23.15 38.74
C PRO A 73 -8.48 -24.33 39.69
N VAL A 74 -9.28 -24.14 40.76
CA VAL A 74 -9.58 -25.20 41.73
C VAL A 74 -11.04 -25.62 41.69
N ARG A 75 -11.28 -26.87 42.07
CA ARG A 75 -12.62 -27.42 42.29
C ARG A 75 -12.60 -28.48 43.38
N LEU A 76 -13.43 -28.29 44.40
CA LEU A 76 -13.81 -29.31 45.36
C LEU A 76 -14.93 -30.17 44.77
N LEU A 77 -14.82 -31.48 44.91
CA LEU A 77 -15.83 -32.45 44.48
C LEU A 77 -16.40 -33.18 45.70
N ASP A 78 -17.70 -33.39 45.65
CA ASP A 78 -18.45 -34.22 46.58
C ASP A 78 -19.32 -35.18 45.76
N GLY A 79 -19.37 -36.44 46.18
CA GLY A 79 -20.05 -37.50 45.44
C GLY A 79 -21.54 -37.52 45.78
N SER A 80 -22.40 -37.11 44.84
CA SER A 80 -23.87 -37.20 45.02
C SER A 80 -24.49 -38.10 43.96
N GLY A 81 -25.07 -39.23 44.35
CA GLY A 81 -25.77 -40.16 43.45
C GLY A 81 -26.38 -41.34 44.21
N ALA A 82 -27.36 -42.02 43.61
CA ALA A 82 -27.98 -43.20 44.23
C ALA A 82 -27.10 -44.46 44.09
N THR A 83 -26.17 -44.44 43.14
CA THR A 83 -25.16 -45.48 42.94
C THR A 83 -23.75 -44.87 42.87
N PRO A 84 -22.69 -45.65 43.20
CA PRO A 84 -21.30 -45.22 43.02
C PRO A 84 -20.98 -44.68 41.62
N TYR A 85 -21.56 -45.30 40.60
CA TYR A 85 -21.41 -44.89 39.21
C TYR A 85 -22.05 -43.52 38.94
N GLU A 86 -23.27 -43.29 39.43
CA GLU A 86 -23.95 -41.99 39.28
C GLU A 86 -23.22 -40.88 40.02
N ALA A 87 -22.69 -41.16 41.22
CA ALA A 87 -21.88 -40.21 41.98
C ALA A 87 -20.59 -39.84 41.24
N ALA A 88 -19.89 -40.83 40.68
CA ALA A 88 -18.69 -40.60 39.85
C ALA A 88 -19.02 -39.82 38.57
N LEU A 89 -20.15 -40.12 37.93
CA LEU A 89 -20.60 -39.41 36.73
C LEU A 89 -20.99 -37.96 37.03
N ASP A 90 -21.66 -37.68 38.16
CA ASP A 90 -21.97 -36.31 38.60
C ASP A 90 -20.70 -35.51 38.86
N MET A 91 -19.67 -36.11 39.47
CA MET A 91 -18.39 -35.44 39.66
C MET A 91 -17.76 -34.99 38.32
N VAL A 92 -17.77 -35.84 37.28
CA VAL A 92 -17.26 -35.47 35.95
C VAL A 92 -18.13 -34.41 35.27
N ARG A 93 -19.46 -34.48 35.43
CA ARG A 93 -20.40 -33.44 34.96
C ARG A 93 -20.14 -32.11 35.68
N THR A 94 -19.95 -32.15 36.99
CA THR A 94 -19.62 -30.99 37.82
C THR A 94 -18.33 -30.30 37.32
N LEU A 95 -17.29 -31.04 36.92
CA LEU A 95 -16.06 -30.46 36.36
C LEU A 95 -16.24 -29.79 34.99
N SER A 96 -17.17 -30.27 34.16
CA SER A 96 -17.33 -29.86 32.76
C SER A 96 -18.52 -28.91 32.51
N GLU A 97 -19.52 -28.91 33.39
CA GLU A 97 -20.80 -28.21 33.19
C GLU A 97 -21.01 -27.11 34.22
N LYS A 98 -20.55 -27.28 35.47
CA LYS A 98 -20.62 -26.25 36.51
C LYS A 98 -19.38 -25.33 36.45
N PRO A 99 -19.51 -24.04 36.81
CA PRO A 99 -18.37 -23.12 36.83
C PRO A 99 -17.38 -23.52 37.93
N TRP A 100 -16.09 -23.52 37.63
CA TRP A 100 -15.01 -23.70 38.61
C TRP A 100 -15.03 -22.56 39.63
N GLU A 101 -14.56 -22.82 40.86
CA GLU A 101 -14.71 -21.88 41.99
C GLU A 101 -14.03 -20.54 41.75
N THR A 102 -12.86 -20.56 41.10
CA THR A 102 -12.08 -19.34 40.85
C THR A 102 -12.52 -18.57 39.60
N ARG A 103 -13.75 -18.75 39.11
CA ARG A 103 -14.27 -18.17 37.85
C ARG A 103 -13.94 -16.68 37.70
N GLU A 104 -14.13 -15.91 38.77
CA GLU A 104 -13.98 -14.45 38.76
C GLU A 104 -12.54 -13.98 38.91
N ASN A 105 -11.65 -14.86 39.42
CA ASN A 105 -10.27 -14.55 39.73
C ASN A 105 -9.27 -15.42 38.93
N THR A 106 -9.67 -15.99 37.79
CA THR A 106 -8.77 -16.79 36.95
C THR A 106 -7.67 -15.96 36.26
N GLN A 107 -6.53 -16.59 35.94
CA GLN A 107 -5.44 -15.96 35.16
C GLN A 107 -5.84 -15.56 33.75
N TYR A 108 -6.75 -16.32 33.14
CA TYR A 108 -7.18 -16.20 31.76
C TYR A 108 -8.64 -16.69 31.62
N LYS A 109 -9.24 -16.67 30.42
CA LYS A 109 -10.63 -17.05 30.14
C LYS A 109 -11.04 -18.37 30.84
N ASN A 110 -12.31 -18.53 31.17
CA ASN A 110 -12.84 -19.79 31.72
C ASN A 110 -12.60 -20.97 30.77
N PHE A 111 -12.60 -22.20 31.31
CA PHE A 111 -12.53 -23.40 30.49
C PHE A 111 -13.76 -23.53 29.60
N SER A 112 -13.55 -24.07 28.41
CA SER A 112 -14.61 -24.42 27.48
C SER A 112 -14.60 -25.93 27.28
N PHE A 113 -15.75 -26.57 27.46
CA PHE A 113 -15.89 -28.03 27.37
C PHE A 113 -16.79 -28.45 26.19
N PRO A 114 -16.38 -28.21 24.93
CA PRO A 114 -17.21 -28.50 23.77
C PRO A 114 -17.43 -30.01 23.53
N ARG A 115 -16.52 -30.90 23.97
CA ARG A 115 -16.67 -32.36 23.84
C ARG A 115 -17.57 -32.91 24.93
N SER A 116 -17.37 -32.49 26.17
CA SER A 116 -18.26 -32.89 27.27
C SER A 116 -19.70 -32.42 27.04
N ARG A 117 -19.90 -31.21 26.49
CA ARG A 117 -21.24 -30.73 26.10
C ARG A 117 -21.87 -31.51 24.95
N LEU A 118 -21.06 -32.06 24.05
CA LEU A 118 -21.56 -32.94 22.99
C LEU A 118 -22.08 -34.25 23.59
N LEU A 119 -21.32 -34.87 24.50
CA LEU A 119 -21.76 -36.06 25.23
C LEU A 119 -23.00 -35.79 26.08
N GLY A 120 -23.05 -34.66 26.79
CA GLY A 120 -24.26 -34.25 27.52
C GLY A 120 -25.49 -34.05 26.63
N ALA A 121 -25.31 -33.67 25.36
CA ALA A 121 -26.41 -33.59 24.40
C ALA A 121 -26.90 -34.99 23.97
N ILE A 122 -25.97 -35.95 23.85
CA ILE A 122 -26.29 -37.36 23.57
C ILE A 122 -27.04 -37.95 24.75
N GLU A 123 -26.54 -37.79 25.98
CA GLU A 123 -27.21 -38.24 27.21
C GLU A 123 -28.62 -37.65 27.34
N GLN A 124 -28.78 -36.35 27.11
CA GLN A 124 -30.09 -35.70 27.17
C GLN A 124 -31.07 -36.28 26.13
N ALA A 125 -30.59 -36.52 24.91
CA ALA A 125 -31.41 -37.13 23.86
C ALA A 125 -31.76 -38.59 24.19
N THR A 126 -30.80 -39.38 24.67
CA THR A 126 -31.00 -40.76 25.09
C THR A 126 -32.03 -40.83 26.21
N ALA A 127 -31.88 -40.04 27.28
CA ALA A 127 -32.83 -40.01 28.39
C ALA A 127 -34.26 -39.70 27.92
N THR A 128 -34.44 -38.68 27.06
CA THR A 128 -35.77 -38.34 26.53
C THR A 128 -36.40 -39.47 25.72
N VAL A 129 -35.61 -40.20 24.93
CA VAL A 129 -36.12 -41.30 24.09
C VAL A 129 -36.40 -42.57 24.91
N VAL A 130 -35.59 -42.83 25.94
CA VAL A 130 -35.78 -43.96 26.88
C VAL A 130 -37.03 -43.75 27.71
N GLU A 131 -37.27 -42.54 28.25
CA GLU A 131 -38.50 -42.18 28.98
C GLU A 131 -39.77 -42.31 28.12
N GLN A 132 -39.65 -42.16 26.80
CA GLN A 132 -40.76 -42.21 25.84
C GLN A 132 -40.98 -43.60 25.19
N SER A 133 -40.18 -44.62 25.54
CA SER A 133 -40.21 -45.90 24.83
C SER A 133 -40.87 -47.03 25.63
N ASP A 134 -42.11 -47.37 25.28
CA ASP A 134 -42.79 -48.61 25.67
C ASP A 134 -42.30 -49.80 24.81
N GLY A 135 -41.15 -50.40 25.15
CA GLY A 135 -40.77 -51.74 24.65
C GLY A 135 -40.33 -51.89 23.19
N ASN A 136 -40.04 -50.80 22.46
CA ASN A 136 -39.68 -50.87 21.03
C ASN A 136 -38.27 -51.43 20.72
N PRO A 137 -38.07 -52.08 19.54
CA PRO A 137 -36.80 -52.70 19.11
C PRO A 137 -35.65 -51.68 18.92
N SER A 138 -34.39 -52.16 19.04
CA SER A 138 -33.16 -51.36 19.10
C SER A 138 -32.95 -50.43 17.89
N GLY A 139 -33.18 -50.91 16.66
CA GLY A 139 -32.98 -50.09 15.44
C GLY A 139 -33.88 -48.86 15.35
N VAL A 140 -35.13 -48.93 15.85
CA VAL A 140 -36.07 -47.79 15.86
C VAL A 140 -35.73 -46.81 16.99
N ARG A 141 -34.92 -47.23 17.97
CA ARG A 141 -34.45 -46.38 19.08
C ARG A 141 -33.30 -45.48 18.63
N GLU A 142 -32.37 -46.01 17.80
CA GLU A 142 -31.23 -45.25 17.26
C GLU A 142 -31.66 -44.04 16.43
N GLU A 143 -32.59 -44.23 15.49
CA GLU A 143 -33.07 -43.14 14.62
C GLU A 143 -33.73 -42.02 15.43
N ARG A 144 -34.55 -42.38 16.42
CA ARG A 144 -35.24 -41.42 17.31
C ARG A 144 -34.25 -40.63 18.18
N ILE A 145 -33.17 -41.27 18.65
CA ILE A 145 -32.13 -40.57 19.42
C ILE A 145 -31.38 -39.58 18.53
N VAL A 146 -31.00 -39.96 17.31
CA VAL A 146 -30.33 -39.05 16.36
C VAL A 146 -31.25 -37.91 15.95
N GLU A 147 -32.55 -38.17 15.77
CA GLU A 147 -33.55 -37.13 15.51
C GLU A 147 -33.64 -36.16 16.69
N GLN A 148 -33.70 -36.66 17.92
CA GLN A 148 -33.76 -35.81 19.11
C GLN A 148 -32.46 -35.01 19.32
N LEU A 149 -31.29 -35.59 19.06
CA LEU A 149 -30.01 -34.89 18.99
C LEU A 149 -30.01 -33.75 17.96
N SER A 150 -30.64 -33.98 16.82
CA SER A 150 -30.81 -32.95 15.78
C SER A 150 -31.71 -31.81 16.26
N ARG A 151 -32.79 -32.12 16.99
CA ARG A 151 -33.69 -31.13 17.61
C ARG A 151 -32.98 -30.31 18.70
N LEU A 152 -32.12 -30.94 19.49
CA LEU A 152 -31.20 -30.26 20.43
C LEU A 152 -30.06 -29.50 19.73
N ARG A 153 -29.94 -29.60 18.40
CA ARG A 153 -28.85 -29.02 17.59
C ARG A 153 -27.47 -29.43 18.08
N TRP A 154 -27.34 -30.66 18.59
CA TRP A 154 -26.08 -31.21 19.08
C TRP A 154 -25.44 -30.40 20.22
N ARG A 155 -26.25 -29.80 21.10
CA ARG A 155 -25.82 -29.04 22.29
C ARG A 155 -26.78 -29.32 23.47
N SER A 156 -26.24 -29.55 24.67
CA SER A 156 -27.04 -29.72 25.89
C SER A 156 -27.63 -28.40 26.40
N GLY A 157 -28.82 -28.48 27.04
CA GLY A 157 -29.34 -27.43 27.93
C GLY A 157 -29.88 -26.14 27.28
N ARG A 158 -30.79 -26.22 26.29
CA ARG A 158 -31.51 -25.03 25.81
C ARG A 158 -33.04 -25.15 25.88
N PRO A 159 -33.71 -24.23 26.60
CA PRO A 159 -35.00 -23.68 26.17
C PRO A 159 -34.81 -22.54 25.14
N ARG A 160 -35.90 -22.24 24.42
CA ARG A 160 -36.03 -21.26 23.31
C ARG A 160 -35.67 -19.81 23.71
N GLY A 161 -35.22 -19.02 22.72
CA GLY A 161 -35.44 -17.55 22.72
C GLY A 161 -34.20 -16.67 22.63
N GLY A 162 -33.76 -16.32 21.41
CA GLY A 162 -32.82 -15.23 21.18
C GLY A 162 -32.82 -14.88 19.70
N THR A 163 -33.40 -13.73 19.34
CA THR A 163 -33.60 -13.33 17.94
C THR A 163 -32.27 -13.00 17.26
N ARG A 164 -32.16 -13.33 15.96
CA ARG A 164 -30.95 -13.14 15.14
C ARG A 164 -30.51 -11.67 15.09
N TRP A 165 -31.47 -10.74 15.11
CA TRP A 165 -31.28 -9.29 15.06
C TRP A 165 -30.62 -8.66 16.29
N ALA A 166 -30.86 -9.21 17.49
CA ALA A 166 -30.32 -8.63 18.73
C ALA A 166 -28.79 -8.69 18.81
N ALA A 167 -28.16 -9.67 18.14
CA ALA A 167 -26.72 -9.84 18.18
C ALA A 167 -25.95 -9.20 17.04
N LEU A 168 -26.59 -9.04 15.88
CA LEU A 168 -26.02 -8.23 14.81
C LEU A 168 -25.91 -6.77 15.30
N ARG A 169 -26.97 -6.25 15.95
CA ARG A 169 -26.93 -4.94 16.63
C ARG A 169 -25.84 -4.84 17.68
N GLN A 170 -25.59 -5.90 18.47
CA GLN A 170 -24.52 -5.90 19.47
C GLN A 170 -23.10 -5.94 18.86
N SER A 171 -22.94 -6.38 17.61
CA SER A 171 -21.61 -6.53 16.98
C SER A 171 -21.15 -5.27 16.24
N VAL A 172 -22.07 -4.34 15.94
CA VAL A 172 -21.81 -3.10 15.19
C VAL A 172 -21.97 -1.86 16.08
N ARG A 173 -22.13 -2.03 17.41
CA ARG A 173 -22.16 -0.87 18.32
C ARG A 173 -20.80 -0.18 18.36
N PRO A 174 -20.74 1.16 18.42
CA PRO A 174 -19.49 1.91 18.59
C PRO A 174 -18.73 1.48 19.85
N GLU A 175 -19.47 1.09 20.88
CA GLU A 175 -18.98 0.55 22.16
C GLU A 175 -18.21 -0.77 22.02
N THR A 176 -18.37 -1.48 20.90
CA THR A 176 -17.69 -2.74 20.64
C THR A 176 -16.49 -2.54 19.72
N PHE A 177 -15.41 -3.25 20.04
CA PHE A 177 -14.16 -3.29 19.27
C PHE A 177 -14.37 -3.44 17.75
N VAL A 178 -15.38 -4.22 17.34
CA VAL A 178 -15.67 -4.47 15.91
C VAL A 178 -16.35 -3.26 15.27
N GLY A 179 -17.25 -2.58 15.97
CA GLY A 179 -17.87 -1.34 15.50
C GLY A 179 -16.86 -0.20 15.38
N ALA A 180 -15.97 -0.03 16.36
CA ALA A 180 -14.91 0.98 16.31
C ALA A 180 -13.92 0.73 15.15
N LEU A 181 -13.53 -0.53 14.92
CA LEU A 181 -12.65 -0.90 13.80
C LEU A 181 -13.33 -0.66 12.45
N PHE A 182 -14.62 -0.99 12.33
CA PHE A 182 -15.41 -0.76 11.11
C PHE A 182 -15.54 0.73 10.80
N ILE A 183 -15.85 1.57 11.79
CA ILE A 183 -15.95 3.02 11.61
C ILE A 183 -14.60 3.62 11.19
N ALA A 184 -13.50 3.23 11.85
CA ALA A 184 -12.16 3.70 11.51
C ALA A 184 -11.75 3.32 10.08
N LEU A 185 -12.03 2.08 9.64
CA LEU A 185 -11.79 1.63 8.26
C LEU A 185 -12.64 2.41 7.25
N LEU A 186 -13.91 2.65 7.57
CA LEU A 186 -14.83 3.39 6.72
C LEU A 186 -14.36 4.84 6.54
N SER A 187 -13.94 5.50 7.63
CA SER A 187 -13.45 6.88 7.61
C SER A 187 -12.17 7.05 6.79
N VAL A 188 -11.27 6.07 6.79
CA VAL A 188 -10.05 6.07 5.96
C VAL A 188 -10.40 5.87 4.49
N LEU A 189 -11.26 4.90 4.17
CA LEU A 189 -11.66 4.59 2.79
C LEU A 189 -12.43 5.74 2.12
N LEU A 190 -13.26 6.47 2.88
CA LEU A 190 -13.99 7.65 2.41
C LEU A 190 -13.08 8.81 1.96
N GLY A 191 -11.83 8.84 2.41
CA GLY A 191 -10.84 9.86 2.01
C GLY A 191 -9.96 9.45 0.83
N GLU A 192 -10.07 8.22 0.32
CA GLU A 192 -9.15 7.69 -0.71
C GLU A 192 -9.83 7.18 -1.98
N ILE A 193 -11.09 6.76 -1.91
CA ILE A 193 -11.75 6.02 -3.00
C ILE A 193 -13.10 6.65 -3.31
N ASP A 194 -13.47 6.59 -4.59
CA ASP A 194 -14.81 6.95 -5.07
C ASP A 194 -15.89 6.28 -4.20
N TRP A 195 -16.94 7.05 -3.88
CA TRP A 195 -17.90 6.74 -2.82
C TRP A 195 -18.59 5.39 -3.01
N LEU A 196 -18.75 4.96 -4.26
CA LEU A 196 -19.34 3.67 -4.64
C LEU A 196 -18.49 2.47 -4.17
N LEU A 197 -17.17 2.55 -4.32
CA LEU A 197 -16.26 1.47 -3.96
C LEU A 197 -16.18 1.33 -2.43
N THR A 198 -16.17 2.45 -1.71
CA THR A 198 -16.22 2.48 -0.25
C THR A 198 -17.52 1.85 0.28
N ALA A 199 -18.67 2.15 -0.34
CA ALA A 199 -19.95 1.52 0.01
C ALA A 199 -19.95 0.00 -0.24
N LEU A 200 -19.31 -0.47 -1.31
CA LEU A 200 -19.23 -1.88 -1.68
C LEU A 200 -18.35 -2.69 -0.70
N VAL A 201 -17.20 -2.14 -0.31
CA VAL A 201 -16.31 -2.74 0.71
C VAL A 201 -17.01 -2.79 2.08
N ALA A 202 -17.73 -1.72 2.45
CA ALA A 202 -18.51 -1.68 3.68
C ALA A 202 -19.64 -2.74 3.70
N ALA A 203 -20.36 -2.89 2.59
CA ALA A 203 -21.39 -3.91 2.43
C ALA A 203 -20.82 -5.33 2.53
N LEU A 204 -19.70 -5.61 1.86
CA LEU A 204 -19.02 -6.91 1.94
C LEU A 204 -18.54 -7.24 3.36
N ALA A 205 -18.00 -6.26 4.08
CA ALA A 205 -17.59 -6.43 5.48
C ALA A 205 -18.78 -6.71 6.41
N LEU A 206 -19.91 -6.02 6.22
CA LEU A 206 -21.16 -6.28 6.96
C LEU A 206 -21.74 -7.65 6.63
N ILE A 207 -21.72 -8.07 5.37
CA ILE A 207 -22.12 -9.42 4.93
C ILE A 207 -21.21 -10.47 5.57
N GLY A 208 -19.90 -10.27 5.57
CA GLY A 208 -18.93 -11.15 6.21
C GLY A 208 -19.20 -11.32 7.72
N LEU A 209 -19.45 -10.21 8.43
CA LEU A 209 -19.82 -10.23 9.84
C LEU A 209 -21.17 -10.93 10.09
N ALA A 210 -22.16 -10.71 9.22
CA ALA A 210 -23.45 -11.38 9.27
C ALA A 210 -23.31 -12.88 9.04
N VAL A 211 -22.48 -13.31 8.08
CA VAL A 211 -22.19 -14.71 7.75
C VAL A 211 -21.47 -15.41 8.92
N VAL A 212 -20.47 -14.77 9.54
CA VAL A 212 -19.79 -15.29 10.73
C VAL A 212 -20.77 -15.41 11.92
N GLY A 213 -21.64 -14.42 12.09
CA GLY A 213 -22.72 -14.43 13.09
C GLY A 213 -23.74 -15.56 12.85
N LEU A 214 -24.10 -15.83 11.58
CA LEU A 214 -24.98 -16.91 11.18
C LEU A 214 -24.30 -18.29 11.41
N ALA A 215 -23.05 -18.44 10.97
CA ALA A 215 -22.26 -19.67 11.07
C ALA A 215 -22.01 -20.08 12.53
N SER A 216 -21.85 -19.12 13.45
CA SER A 216 -21.67 -19.40 14.88
C SER A 216 -22.95 -19.90 15.58
N ARG A 217 -24.14 -19.66 14.98
CA ARG A 217 -25.46 -19.91 15.59
C ARG A 217 -26.31 -20.97 14.90
N ALA A 218 -26.11 -21.20 13.62
CA ALA A 218 -26.75 -22.29 12.87
C ALA A 218 -25.95 -23.59 13.01
N ALA A 219 -26.66 -24.70 13.19
CA ALA A 219 -26.20 -26.05 12.86
C ALA A 219 -27.28 -26.55 11.89
N PRO A 220 -26.98 -26.90 10.61
CA PRO A 220 -26.14 -28.08 10.30
C PRO A 220 -24.97 -27.98 9.27
N PRO A 221 -24.77 -26.97 8.38
CA PRO A 221 -23.91 -27.23 7.21
C PRO A 221 -22.40 -27.14 7.49
N LEU A 222 -21.92 -27.00 8.73
CA LEU A 222 -20.48 -26.95 9.06
C LEU A 222 -20.13 -27.67 10.38
N LEU A 223 -21.01 -28.54 10.91
CA LEU A 223 -20.74 -29.21 12.19
C LEU A 223 -19.51 -30.13 12.13
N TRP A 224 -19.19 -30.75 11.00
CA TRP A 224 -17.99 -31.59 10.86
C TRP A 224 -16.69 -30.80 11.02
N LEU A 225 -16.71 -29.48 10.77
CA LEU A 225 -15.57 -28.58 11.00
C LEU A 225 -15.36 -28.24 12.48
N ARG A 226 -16.33 -28.56 13.36
CA ARG A 226 -16.16 -28.34 14.81
C ARG A 226 -15.14 -29.30 15.38
N ARG A 227 -14.28 -28.78 16.26
CA ARG A 227 -13.25 -29.55 16.96
C ARG A 227 -13.81 -30.72 17.77
N ALA A 228 -14.97 -30.56 18.39
CA ALA A 228 -15.64 -31.62 19.14
C ALA A 228 -16.12 -32.75 18.22
N SER A 229 -16.69 -32.40 17.06
CA SER A 229 -17.15 -33.36 16.05
C SER A 229 -15.99 -34.11 15.40
N ARG A 230 -14.86 -33.43 15.11
CA ARG A 230 -13.63 -34.10 14.68
C ARG A 230 -13.14 -35.09 15.73
N TRP A 231 -13.01 -34.66 16.98
CA TRP A 231 -12.58 -35.54 18.07
C TRP A 231 -13.48 -36.77 18.20
N PHE A 232 -14.80 -36.57 18.12
CA PHE A 232 -15.78 -37.64 18.19
C PHE A 232 -15.66 -38.63 17.02
N ALA A 233 -15.41 -38.12 15.81
CA ALA A 233 -15.22 -38.93 14.62
C ALA A 233 -13.86 -39.66 14.56
N THR A 234 -12.80 -39.12 15.16
CA THR A 234 -11.44 -39.66 15.03
C THR A 234 -10.90 -40.32 16.30
N THR A 235 -11.64 -40.34 17.41
CA THR A 235 -11.14 -40.97 18.64
C THR A 235 -11.13 -42.49 18.51
N SER A 236 -9.99 -43.11 18.82
CA SER A 236 -9.74 -44.55 18.70
C SER A 236 -10.41 -45.37 19.81
N SER A 237 -10.64 -44.79 20.98
CA SER A 237 -11.35 -45.44 22.10
C SER A 237 -12.79 -45.82 21.76
N LEU A 238 -13.45 -45.06 20.87
CA LEU A 238 -14.77 -45.38 20.34
C LEU A 238 -14.71 -46.40 19.19
N ALA A 239 -13.56 -46.56 18.54
CA ALA A 239 -13.37 -47.52 17.45
C ALA A 239 -13.17 -48.95 17.99
N ALA A 240 -12.48 -49.11 19.12
CA ALA A 240 -12.26 -50.41 19.75
C ALA A 240 -13.55 -51.05 20.31
N SER A 241 -14.59 -50.25 20.61
CA SER A 241 -15.88 -50.74 21.10
C SER A 241 -16.94 -50.95 20.01
N SER A 242 -16.63 -50.65 18.74
CA SER A 242 -17.58 -50.72 17.62
C SER A 242 -17.03 -51.57 16.47
N THR A 243 -17.33 -52.86 16.47
CA THR A 243 -16.87 -53.85 15.47
C THR A 243 -17.57 -53.76 14.11
N GLY A 244 -18.44 -52.76 13.86
CA GLY A 244 -19.34 -52.74 12.70
C GLY A 244 -19.41 -51.45 11.86
N TYR A 245 -18.56 -50.44 12.08
CA TYR A 245 -18.72 -49.13 11.42
C TYR A 245 -17.47 -48.64 10.69
N PRO A 246 -17.61 -47.98 9.52
CA PRO A 246 -16.47 -47.46 8.78
C PRO A 246 -15.78 -46.35 9.58
N SER A 247 -14.57 -46.65 10.07
CA SER A 247 -13.62 -45.64 10.54
C SER A 247 -13.11 -44.75 9.41
N ASP A 248 -13.21 -45.26 8.17
CA ASP A 248 -12.67 -44.65 6.96
C ASP A 248 -13.74 -43.78 6.31
N GLY A 249 -13.55 -42.46 6.34
CA GLY A 249 -14.47 -41.54 5.66
C GLY A 249 -14.64 -40.16 6.29
N TRP A 250 -14.08 -39.91 7.48
CA TRP A 250 -13.99 -38.53 7.97
C TRP A 250 -12.93 -37.75 7.18
N SER A 251 -13.33 -36.65 6.54
CA SER A 251 -12.43 -35.76 5.80
C SER A 251 -12.90 -34.32 5.90
N TRP A 252 -11.95 -33.39 6.00
CA TRP A 252 -12.22 -31.96 5.99
C TRP A 252 -13.03 -31.53 4.77
N PHE A 253 -12.79 -32.18 3.62
CA PHE A 253 -13.37 -31.86 2.32
C PHE A 253 -14.60 -32.71 1.97
N SER A 254 -15.02 -33.64 2.83
CA SER A 254 -16.22 -34.48 2.62
C SER A 254 -17.28 -34.21 3.69
N PRO A 255 -18.17 -33.23 3.47
CA PRO A 255 -19.26 -32.92 4.39
C PRO A 255 -20.15 -34.13 4.67
N SER A 256 -20.62 -34.81 3.63
CA SER A 256 -21.58 -35.92 3.71
C SER A 256 -20.95 -37.17 4.34
N GLY A 257 -19.71 -37.50 3.99
CA GLY A 257 -18.94 -38.61 4.56
C GLY A 257 -18.72 -38.42 6.07
N SER A 258 -18.20 -37.26 6.44
CA SER A 258 -17.96 -36.91 7.85
C SER A 258 -19.24 -36.94 8.69
N TRP A 259 -20.36 -36.52 8.12
CA TRP A 259 -21.65 -36.54 8.77
C TRP A 259 -22.23 -37.95 9.01
N ARG A 260 -21.96 -38.90 8.13
CA ARG A 260 -22.36 -40.31 8.34
C ARG A 260 -21.58 -40.92 9.51
N VAL A 261 -20.26 -40.70 9.56
CA VAL A 261 -19.39 -41.18 10.66
C VAL A 261 -19.85 -40.61 12.01
N ILE A 262 -20.13 -39.31 12.09
CA ILE A 262 -20.57 -38.67 13.34
C ILE A 262 -21.93 -39.21 13.81
N ARG A 263 -22.89 -39.43 12.91
CA ARG A 263 -24.22 -39.96 13.27
C ARG A 263 -24.13 -41.41 13.76
N ALA A 264 -23.40 -42.27 13.04
CA ALA A 264 -23.22 -43.66 13.42
C ALA A 264 -22.58 -43.79 14.82
N ARG A 265 -21.51 -43.03 15.09
CA ARG A 265 -20.87 -43.02 16.40
C ARG A 265 -21.77 -42.45 17.51
N ALA A 266 -22.63 -41.47 17.18
CA ALA A 266 -23.55 -40.89 18.16
C ALA A 266 -24.63 -41.89 18.58
N ALA A 267 -25.16 -42.66 17.64
CA ALA A 267 -26.11 -43.74 17.91
C ALA A 267 -25.46 -44.83 18.78
N ALA A 268 -24.26 -45.30 18.42
CA ALA A 268 -23.55 -46.32 19.20
C ALA A 268 -23.22 -45.88 20.64
N VAL A 269 -22.80 -44.62 20.82
CA VAL A 269 -22.58 -44.07 22.17
C VAL A 269 -23.91 -43.95 22.92
N ALA A 270 -24.99 -43.54 22.25
CA ALA A 270 -26.30 -43.40 22.87
C ALA A 270 -26.87 -44.74 23.36
N GLU A 271 -26.67 -45.83 22.62
CA GLU A 271 -27.05 -47.18 23.01
C GLU A 271 -26.31 -47.61 24.28
N ARG A 272 -24.97 -47.46 24.31
CA ARG A 272 -24.17 -47.76 25.51
C ARG A 272 -24.55 -46.89 26.71
N VAL A 273 -24.96 -45.64 26.49
CA VAL A 273 -25.49 -44.78 27.57
C VAL A 273 -26.83 -45.31 28.09
N ALA A 274 -27.69 -45.83 27.22
CA ALA A 274 -28.96 -46.45 27.62
C ALA A 274 -28.72 -47.76 28.41
N ASP A 275 -27.82 -48.63 27.94
CA ASP A 275 -27.46 -49.88 28.63
C ASP A 275 -26.83 -49.61 30.01
N ALA A 276 -26.01 -48.56 30.11
CA ALA A 276 -25.43 -48.13 31.38
C ALA A 276 -26.52 -47.69 32.40
N GLY A 277 -27.57 -47.03 31.90
CA GLY A 277 -28.76 -46.69 32.70
C GLY A 277 -29.58 -47.91 33.12
N ALA A 278 -29.61 -48.95 32.28
CA ALA A 278 -30.31 -50.21 32.55
C ALA A 278 -29.57 -51.15 33.52
N GLY A 279 -28.30 -50.87 33.83
CA GLY A 279 -27.55 -51.62 34.86
C GLY A 279 -26.32 -52.38 34.36
N ASP A 280 -26.00 -52.34 33.07
CA ASP A 280 -24.84 -53.05 32.51
C ASP A 280 -23.51 -52.44 33.02
N GLU A 281 -22.70 -53.25 33.70
CA GLU A 281 -21.43 -52.80 34.32
C GLU A 281 -20.39 -52.37 33.29
N HIS A 282 -20.27 -53.07 32.16
CA HIS A 282 -19.33 -52.73 31.09
C HIS A 282 -19.72 -51.43 30.40
N ALA A 283 -21.02 -51.21 30.19
CA ALA A 283 -21.57 -49.98 29.63
C ALA A 283 -21.38 -48.78 30.58
N ARG A 284 -21.58 -48.98 31.90
CA ARG A 284 -21.29 -47.98 32.94
C ARG A 284 -19.82 -47.56 32.95
N GLN A 285 -18.90 -48.54 32.92
CA GLN A 285 -17.47 -48.26 32.84
C GLN A 285 -17.11 -47.49 31.56
N PHE A 286 -17.60 -47.94 30.40
CA PHE A 286 -17.36 -47.27 29.11
C PHE A 286 -17.87 -45.82 29.12
N HIS A 287 -19.08 -45.58 29.62
CA HIS A 287 -19.68 -44.25 29.64
C HIS A 287 -18.88 -43.29 30.55
N LEU A 288 -18.52 -43.72 31.76
CA LEU A 288 -17.71 -42.92 32.68
C LEU A 288 -16.34 -42.58 32.09
N GLU A 289 -15.63 -43.59 31.54
CA GLU A 289 -14.34 -43.40 30.91
C GLU A 289 -14.41 -42.47 29.68
N LEU A 290 -15.48 -42.55 28.88
CA LEU A 290 -15.70 -41.66 27.74
C LEU A 290 -15.91 -40.21 28.18
N ARG A 291 -16.68 -40.00 29.26
CA ARG A 291 -16.90 -38.67 29.85
C ARG A 291 -15.61 -38.08 30.41
N VAL A 292 -14.80 -38.89 31.10
CA VAL A 292 -13.46 -38.50 31.59
C VAL A 292 -12.55 -38.16 30.41
N GLN A 293 -12.55 -38.97 29.35
CA GLN A 293 -11.75 -38.70 28.17
C GLN A 293 -12.12 -37.36 27.50
N ALA A 294 -13.41 -37.06 27.37
CA ALA A 294 -13.87 -35.78 26.84
C ALA A 294 -13.41 -34.59 27.71
N LEU A 295 -13.51 -34.74 29.04
CA LEU A 295 -13.04 -33.74 30.01
C LEU A 295 -11.54 -33.47 29.87
N LEU A 296 -10.71 -34.51 29.90
CA LEU A 296 -9.25 -34.37 29.82
C LEU A 296 -8.80 -33.76 28.49
N GLU A 297 -9.43 -34.13 27.38
CA GLU A 297 -9.12 -33.55 26.07
C GLU A 297 -9.55 -32.07 25.96
N ASP A 298 -10.67 -31.68 26.56
CA ASP A 298 -11.10 -30.28 26.62
C ASP A 298 -10.17 -29.43 27.53
N LEU A 299 -9.69 -29.99 28.64
CA LEU A 299 -8.66 -29.36 29.46
C LEU A 299 -7.34 -29.25 28.70
N ARG A 300 -6.85 -30.33 28.06
CA ARG A 300 -5.64 -30.31 27.24
C ARG A 300 -5.72 -29.27 26.12
N HIS A 301 -6.88 -29.15 25.48
CA HIS A 301 -7.13 -28.13 24.46
C HIS A 301 -7.00 -26.69 25.00
N SER A 302 -7.32 -26.49 26.27
CA SER A 302 -7.20 -25.19 26.94
C SER A 302 -5.75 -24.78 27.22
N TYR A 303 -4.78 -25.71 27.16
CA TYR A 303 -3.36 -25.51 27.46
C TYR A 303 -2.41 -25.69 26.25
N ARG A 304 -2.95 -25.78 25.03
CA ARG A 304 -2.21 -26.07 23.79
C ARG A 304 -1.29 -24.90 23.34
N PRO A 305 -0.03 -25.16 22.90
CA PRO A 305 0.94 -24.12 22.49
C PRO A 305 0.52 -23.30 21.28
N HIS A 306 0.25 -23.95 20.15
CA HIS A 306 0.02 -23.30 18.84
C HIS A 306 -1.42 -22.79 18.65
N SER A 307 -1.94 -22.08 19.66
CA SER A 307 -3.23 -21.39 19.52
C SER A 307 -3.00 -19.94 19.15
N LEU A 308 -3.82 -19.40 18.24
CA LEU A 308 -3.75 -17.99 17.80
C LEU A 308 -3.84 -16.99 18.96
N ASP A 309 -4.45 -17.36 20.09
CA ASP A 309 -4.61 -16.52 21.29
C ASP A 309 -3.51 -16.77 22.35
N TRP A 310 -2.42 -17.45 21.98
CA TRP A 310 -1.26 -17.77 22.82
C TRP A 310 -1.64 -18.34 24.20
N ARG A 311 -2.62 -19.26 24.22
CA ARG A 311 -3.24 -19.78 25.45
C ARG A 311 -2.23 -20.37 26.42
N ARG A 312 -1.20 -21.07 25.90
CA ARG A 312 -0.11 -21.64 26.69
C ARG A 312 0.61 -20.58 27.52
N SER A 313 0.90 -19.42 26.94
CA SER A 313 1.59 -18.33 27.63
C SER A 313 0.69 -17.67 28.67
N LYS A 314 -0.63 -17.71 28.49
CA LYS A 314 -1.62 -17.08 29.39
C LYS A 314 -2.10 -17.96 30.55
N ARG A 315 -1.99 -19.30 30.46
CA ARG A 315 -2.33 -20.24 31.54
C ARG A 315 -1.07 -20.91 32.09
N THR A 316 -0.59 -20.42 33.24
CA THR A 316 0.71 -20.84 33.78
C THR A 316 0.63 -21.86 34.91
N VAL A 317 -0.58 -22.24 35.34
CA VAL A 317 -0.84 -23.23 36.41
C VAL A 317 -1.84 -24.30 35.96
N PRO A 318 -1.78 -25.52 36.51
CA PRO A 318 -2.70 -26.61 36.16
C PRO A 318 -4.09 -26.42 36.80
N PRO A 319 -5.15 -27.01 36.24
CA PRO A 319 -6.41 -27.23 36.96
C PRO A 319 -6.21 -28.26 38.08
N VAL A 320 -6.68 -27.93 39.28
CA VAL A 320 -6.54 -28.77 40.48
C VAL A 320 -7.90 -29.19 41.00
N VAL A 321 -8.08 -30.49 41.24
CA VAL A 321 -9.30 -31.10 41.75
C VAL A 321 -9.03 -31.70 43.12
N PHE A 322 -9.94 -31.46 44.06
CA PHE A 322 -9.84 -31.92 45.44
C PHE A 322 -11.00 -32.88 45.74
N LEU A 323 -10.68 -34.07 46.23
CA LEU A 323 -11.62 -35.09 46.70
C LEU A 323 -11.39 -35.30 48.21
N PRO A 324 -12.13 -34.60 49.08
CA PRO A 324 -11.90 -34.65 50.52
C PRO A 324 -12.05 -36.02 51.14
N ARG A 325 -12.85 -36.89 50.51
CA ARG A 325 -13.04 -38.29 50.90
C ARG A 325 -13.35 -39.11 49.65
N ALA A 326 -12.52 -40.10 49.32
CA ALA A 326 -12.77 -41.01 48.20
C ALA A 326 -13.08 -42.42 48.73
N THR A 327 -14.33 -42.86 48.60
CA THR A 327 -14.77 -44.23 48.96
C THR A 327 -15.31 -44.95 47.73
N GLN A 328 -15.65 -46.24 47.87
CA GLN A 328 -16.43 -46.92 46.83
C GLN A 328 -17.84 -46.34 46.75
N ASP A 329 -18.50 -46.12 47.88
CA ASP A 329 -19.90 -45.70 47.95
C ASP A 329 -20.15 -44.32 47.31
N ASN A 330 -19.25 -43.37 47.52
CA ASN A 330 -19.37 -42.03 46.95
C ASN A 330 -18.80 -41.91 45.53
N GLY A 331 -18.33 -43.01 44.94
CA GLY A 331 -17.79 -43.06 43.58
C GLY A 331 -16.40 -42.42 43.41
N GLY A 332 -15.75 -41.97 44.49
CA GLY A 332 -14.43 -41.33 44.42
C GLY A 332 -13.34 -42.26 43.88
N ILE A 333 -13.33 -43.53 44.33
CA ILE A 333 -12.40 -44.54 43.82
C ILE A 333 -12.67 -44.85 42.34
N LEU A 334 -13.95 -44.92 41.94
CA LEU A 334 -14.33 -45.14 40.54
C LEU A 334 -13.85 -44.00 39.63
N LEU A 335 -13.93 -42.75 40.09
CA LEU A 335 -13.42 -41.59 39.34
C LEU A 335 -11.90 -41.65 39.18
N ILE A 336 -11.16 -41.94 40.24
CA ILE A 336 -9.69 -42.07 40.21
C ILE A 336 -9.28 -43.17 39.22
N ASN A 337 -9.94 -44.33 39.28
CA ASN A 337 -9.71 -45.45 38.36
C ASN A 337 -10.02 -45.07 36.90
N ALA A 338 -11.14 -44.39 36.65
CA ALA A 338 -11.50 -43.94 35.30
C ALA A 338 -10.47 -42.95 34.73
N ILE A 339 -9.96 -42.01 35.53
CA ILE A 339 -8.90 -41.09 35.10
C ILE A 339 -7.59 -41.84 34.83
N ASN A 340 -7.20 -42.77 35.70
CA ASN A 340 -6.03 -43.61 35.49
C ASN A 340 -6.13 -44.41 34.18
N ASN A 341 -7.24 -45.13 33.96
CA ASN A 341 -7.45 -45.97 32.78
C ASN A 341 -7.41 -45.17 31.47
N VAL A 342 -7.98 -43.96 31.46
CA VAL A 342 -7.95 -43.08 30.30
C VAL A 342 -6.54 -42.57 30.02
N ARG A 343 -5.78 -42.21 31.06
CA ARG A 343 -4.38 -41.76 30.91
C ARG A 343 -3.46 -42.88 30.43
N SER A 344 -3.59 -44.09 30.99
CA SER A 344 -2.79 -45.25 30.59
C SER A 344 -3.01 -45.67 29.13
N ARG A 345 -4.25 -45.60 28.62
CA ARG A 345 -4.55 -45.97 27.23
C ARG A 345 -4.06 -44.97 26.18
N ARG A 346 -3.88 -43.69 26.54
CA ARG A 346 -3.60 -42.61 25.58
C ARG A 346 -2.13 -42.19 25.55
N SER A 347 -1.36 -42.47 26.60
CA SER A 347 0.02 -42.01 26.79
C SER A 347 0.22 -40.49 26.60
N GLU A 348 -0.87 -39.71 26.61
CA GLU A 348 -0.87 -38.25 26.38
C GLU A 348 -0.97 -37.52 27.73
N VAL A 349 0.05 -36.75 28.09
CA VAL A 349 0.06 -35.95 29.34
C VAL A 349 -1.02 -34.86 29.28
N ASP A 350 -1.98 -34.91 30.19
CA ASP A 350 -2.98 -33.87 30.42
C ASP A 350 -2.62 -33.01 31.64
N PRO A 351 -3.20 -31.81 31.80
CA PRO A 351 -2.77 -30.87 32.82
C PRO A 351 -3.46 -31.07 34.18
N LEU A 352 -4.37 -32.04 34.35
CA LEU A 352 -5.18 -32.18 35.56
C LEU A 352 -4.35 -32.69 36.75
N LEU A 353 -4.35 -31.95 37.84
CA LEU A 353 -3.80 -32.38 39.13
C LEU A 353 -4.96 -32.75 40.05
N LEU A 354 -4.88 -33.89 40.73
CA LEU A 354 -5.92 -34.34 41.66
C LEU A 354 -5.29 -34.67 43.01
N LEU A 355 -5.92 -34.21 44.09
CA LEU A 355 -5.60 -34.59 45.47
C LEU A 355 -6.82 -35.21 46.12
N ALA A 356 -6.70 -36.47 46.53
CA ALA A 356 -7.75 -37.22 47.22
C ALA A 356 -7.28 -37.70 48.59
N SER A 357 -8.19 -37.77 49.56
CA SER A 357 -8.01 -38.61 50.74
C SER A 357 -8.68 -39.97 50.50
N LEU A 358 -8.07 -41.04 51.02
CA LEU A 358 -8.61 -42.39 51.01
C LEU A 358 -8.64 -42.90 52.46
N PRO A 359 -9.79 -43.34 52.99
CA PRO A 359 -9.86 -43.93 54.32
C PRO A 359 -8.96 -45.16 54.47
N ALA A 360 -8.47 -45.43 55.68
CA ALA A 360 -7.58 -46.58 55.94
C ALA A 360 -8.22 -47.94 55.61
N SER A 361 -9.54 -48.06 55.78
CA SER A 361 -10.33 -49.27 55.51
C SER A 361 -10.55 -49.54 54.01
N GLU A 362 -10.37 -48.55 53.16
CA GLU A 362 -10.61 -48.64 51.72
C GLU A 362 -9.35 -49.09 50.98
N ILE A 363 -9.49 -50.07 50.09
CA ILE A 363 -8.38 -50.61 49.31
C ILE A 363 -8.62 -50.35 47.83
N MET A 364 -7.74 -49.58 47.21
CA MET A 364 -7.66 -49.49 45.75
C MET A 364 -7.03 -50.78 45.21
N ARG A 365 -7.89 -51.72 44.80
CA ARG A 365 -7.48 -52.92 44.05
C ARG A 365 -6.61 -52.47 42.86
N HIS A 366 -5.59 -53.25 42.49
CA HIS A 366 -4.63 -52.92 41.42
C HIS A 366 -3.59 -51.83 41.75
N THR A 367 -3.42 -51.48 43.03
CA THR A 367 -2.25 -50.72 43.49
C THR A 367 -1.10 -51.69 43.81
N PRO A 368 0.12 -51.50 43.26
CA PRO A 368 1.27 -52.30 43.66
C PRO A 368 1.53 -52.15 45.18
N PRO A 369 1.93 -53.21 45.89
CA PRO A 369 2.32 -53.09 47.29
C PRO A 369 3.46 -52.07 47.41
N LEU A 370 3.37 -51.19 48.41
CA LEU A 370 4.38 -50.17 48.67
C LEU A 370 5.74 -50.86 48.88
N PRO A 371 6.78 -50.51 48.08
CA PRO A 371 8.12 -51.00 48.36
C PRO A 371 8.56 -50.54 49.75
N PRO A 372 9.24 -51.38 50.55
CA PRO A 372 9.79 -50.95 51.83
C PRO A 372 10.72 -49.74 51.61
N GLU A 373 10.60 -48.70 52.44
CA GLU A 373 11.49 -47.54 52.40
C GLU A 373 12.93 -47.99 52.66
N ARG A 374 13.70 -48.24 51.60
CA ARG A 374 15.15 -48.42 51.68
C ARG A 374 15.82 -47.12 51.23
N PRO A 375 16.71 -46.53 52.03
CA PRO A 375 17.58 -45.46 51.54
C PRO A 375 18.45 -46.05 50.41
N GLY A 376 18.28 -45.54 49.19
CA GLY A 376 19.11 -45.95 48.06
C GLY A 376 20.56 -45.48 48.25
N PRO A 377 21.57 -46.23 47.75
CA PRO A 377 22.95 -45.80 47.82
C PRO A 377 23.13 -44.52 46.99
N GLY A 378 23.43 -43.40 47.65
CA GLY A 378 23.64 -42.08 47.05
C GLY A 378 22.48 -41.08 47.20
N ALA A 379 21.38 -41.43 47.86
CA ALA A 379 20.31 -40.47 48.16
C ALA A 379 20.79 -39.47 49.23
N PRO A 380 20.68 -38.14 49.03
CA PRO A 380 21.08 -37.16 50.03
C PRO A 380 20.36 -37.43 51.35
N THR A 381 21.13 -37.44 52.44
CA THR A 381 20.68 -37.64 53.82
C THR A 381 19.62 -36.58 54.16
N GLY A 382 18.35 -36.96 54.04
CA GLY A 382 17.18 -36.08 54.15
C GLY A 382 16.00 -36.41 53.21
N SER A 383 16.15 -37.34 52.25
CA SER A 383 15.13 -37.60 51.21
C SER A 383 13.95 -38.54 51.59
N SER A 384 13.61 -38.69 52.87
CA SER A 384 12.35 -39.34 53.26
C SER A 384 11.19 -38.34 53.21
N GLY A 385 10.40 -38.33 52.13
CA GLY A 385 9.25 -37.43 52.04
C GLY A 385 8.44 -37.50 50.74
N ALA A 386 7.34 -36.76 50.69
CA ALA A 386 6.39 -36.74 49.56
C ALA A 386 7.05 -36.38 48.23
N ARG A 387 8.09 -35.54 48.24
CA ARG A 387 8.84 -35.14 47.05
C ARG A 387 9.66 -36.28 46.45
N ALA A 388 10.44 -36.99 47.26
CA ALA A 388 11.24 -38.11 46.80
C ALA A 388 10.37 -39.27 46.29
N ARG A 389 9.14 -39.41 46.82
CA ARG A 389 8.13 -40.35 46.28
C ARG A 389 7.62 -39.91 44.91
N TYR A 390 7.33 -38.63 44.71
CA TYR A 390 6.97 -38.11 43.40
C TYR A 390 8.07 -38.35 42.36
N GLU A 391 9.35 -38.10 42.70
CA GLU A 391 10.45 -38.29 41.75
C GLU A 391 10.61 -39.77 41.35
N ARG A 392 10.60 -40.68 42.31
CA ARG A 392 10.59 -42.13 42.03
C ARG A 392 9.39 -42.57 41.19
N TRP A 393 8.19 -42.09 41.54
CA TRP A 393 6.98 -42.38 40.77
C TRP A 393 7.08 -41.90 39.31
N VAL A 394 7.69 -40.74 39.04
CA VAL A 394 7.91 -40.25 37.67
C VAL A 394 8.86 -41.18 36.91
N ASP A 395 9.94 -41.65 37.53
CA ASP A 395 10.90 -42.56 36.90
C ASP A 395 10.23 -43.91 36.56
N ASP A 396 9.44 -44.45 37.50
CA ASP A 396 8.72 -45.72 37.38
C ASP A 396 7.51 -45.64 36.42
N LEU A 397 7.00 -44.45 36.13
CA LEU A 397 5.84 -44.25 35.24
C LEU A 397 6.10 -44.80 33.82
N SER A 398 7.36 -44.79 33.36
CA SER A 398 7.77 -45.35 32.08
C SER A 398 7.61 -46.88 32.00
N LEU A 399 7.78 -47.58 33.13
CA LEU A 399 7.65 -49.03 33.26
C LEU A 399 6.17 -49.44 33.45
N GLY A 400 5.38 -48.62 34.13
CA GLY A 400 3.95 -48.85 34.38
C GLY A 400 3.02 -48.62 33.18
N GLN A 401 3.52 -48.04 32.07
CA GLN A 401 2.73 -47.80 30.85
C GLN A 401 2.71 -48.97 29.85
N SER A 402 3.34 -50.10 30.16
CA SER A 402 3.32 -51.30 29.31
C SER A 402 1.91 -51.90 29.19
N PRO A 403 1.43 -52.32 28.00
CA PRO A 403 0.13 -52.97 27.82
C PRO A 403 -0.08 -54.21 28.70
N VAL A 404 1.00 -54.89 29.08
CA VAL A 404 0.99 -56.08 29.96
C VAL A 404 0.71 -55.71 31.42
N ALA A 405 0.92 -54.46 31.82
CA ALA A 405 0.72 -53.92 33.16
C ALA A 405 -0.60 -53.12 33.32
N ALA A 406 -1.51 -53.18 32.35
CA ALA A 406 -2.78 -52.41 32.32
C ALA A 406 -3.69 -52.62 33.54
N ALA A 407 -3.43 -53.65 34.35
CA ALA A 407 -4.06 -53.89 35.64
C ALA A 407 -3.33 -53.20 36.81
N THR A 408 -2.60 -52.09 36.60
CA THR A 408 -1.93 -51.31 37.65
C THR A 408 -2.33 -49.83 37.60
N LEU A 409 -2.48 -49.20 38.77
CA LEU A 409 -2.80 -47.77 38.91
C LEU A 409 -1.58 -46.86 38.67
N ALA A 410 -0.99 -46.93 37.48
CA ALA A 410 0.27 -46.26 37.14
C ALA A 410 0.26 -44.73 37.35
N TRP A 411 -0.87 -44.06 37.22
CA TRP A 411 -0.97 -42.59 37.37
C TRP A 411 -1.26 -42.12 38.80
N VAL A 412 -1.43 -43.05 39.74
CA VAL A 412 -1.72 -42.76 41.14
C VAL A 412 -0.41 -42.65 41.93
N LEU A 413 -0.21 -41.50 42.56
CA LEU A 413 0.86 -41.29 43.54
C LEU A 413 0.27 -41.50 44.95
N LEU A 414 0.48 -42.70 45.49
CA LEU A 414 0.05 -43.02 46.85
C LEU A 414 1.02 -42.42 47.88
N LEU A 415 0.49 -41.60 48.78
CA LEU A 415 1.20 -41.00 49.91
C LEU A 415 0.68 -41.63 51.21
N PRO A 416 1.36 -42.67 51.73
CA PRO A 416 1.04 -43.22 53.05
C PRO A 416 1.49 -42.23 54.13
N LEU A 417 0.57 -41.90 55.03
CA LEU A 417 0.77 -40.98 56.14
C LEU A 417 0.73 -41.80 57.44
N SER A 418 1.85 -41.92 58.15
CA SER A 418 1.89 -42.65 59.42
C SER A 418 1.03 -41.95 60.46
N THR A 419 0.40 -42.71 61.36
CA THR A 419 -0.39 -42.12 62.46
C THR A 419 0.44 -41.13 63.27
N GLU A 420 1.73 -41.41 63.50
CA GLU A 420 2.67 -40.49 64.17
C GLU A 420 2.78 -39.14 63.45
N LYS A 421 2.92 -39.11 62.12
CA LYS A 421 3.03 -37.85 61.34
C LYS A 421 1.72 -37.07 61.26
N LEU A 422 0.59 -37.72 61.50
CA LEU A 422 -0.74 -37.11 61.53
C LEU A 422 -1.14 -36.62 62.93
N THR A 423 -0.51 -37.14 63.99
CA THR A 423 -0.78 -36.79 65.39
C THR A 423 0.27 -35.90 66.02
N HIS A 424 1.50 -35.92 65.52
CA HIS A 424 2.57 -35.06 66.02
C HIS A 424 2.32 -33.60 65.63
N GLU A 425 2.07 -32.75 66.64
CA GLU A 425 1.99 -31.30 66.48
C GLU A 425 3.35 -30.78 65.99
N HIS A 426 3.38 -30.27 64.77
CA HIS A 426 4.60 -29.76 64.17
C HIS A 426 4.77 -28.29 64.55
N ALA A 427 5.85 -27.95 65.27
CA ALA A 427 6.09 -26.59 65.74
C ALA A 427 6.22 -25.58 64.57
N HIS A 428 5.17 -24.79 64.36
CA HIS A 428 5.16 -23.48 63.68
C HIS A 428 5.64 -23.39 62.21
N ALA A 429 5.55 -24.45 61.40
CA ALA A 429 5.74 -24.29 59.95
C ALA A 429 4.59 -23.44 59.35
N GLN A 430 4.88 -22.18 59.01
CA GLN A 430 3.91 -21.30 58.35
C GLN A 430 3.75 -21.69 56.88
N LEU A 431 2.53 -22.04 56.50
CA LEU A 431 2.16 -22.32 55.11
C LEU A 431 1.71 -21.02 54.46
N VAL A 432 2.47 -20.56 53.47
CA VAL A 432 2.19 -19.31 52.75
C VAL A 432 1.96 -19.60 51.28
N THR A 433 1.01 -18.90 50.68
CA THR A 433 0.84 -18.91 49.22
C THR A 433 0.81 -17.51 48.61
N HIS A 434 1.33 -17.41 47.39
CA HIS A 434 1.38 -16.16 46.64
C HIS A 434 0.42 -16.14 45.46
N ARG A 435 -0.08 -14.94 45.14
CA ARG A 435 -0.92 -14.71 43.95
C ARG A 435 -0.15 -15.01 42.66
N VAL A 436 -0.74 -15.82 41.78
CA VAL A 436 -0.13 -16.05 40.48
C VAL A 436 -0.34 -14.84 39.55
N ARG A 437 0.76 -14.31 39.00
CA ARG A 437 0.76 -13.12 38.15
C ARG A 437 0.30 -13.43 36.72
N ARG A 438 -0.43 -12.48 36.11
CA ARG A 438 -0.72 -12.52 34.67
C ARG A 438 0.57 -12.25 33.89
N THR A 439 0.78 -12.96 32.79
CA THR A 439 1.92 -12.77 31.90
C THR A 439 1.72 -11.59 30.95
N TRP A 440 2.81 -11.02 30.41
CA TRP A 440 2.76 -9.96 29.37
C TRP A 440 1.93 -10.35 28.14
N ALA A 441 1.86 -11.64 27.80
CA ALA A 441 1.03 -12.15 26.71
C ALA A 441 -0.45 -11.80 26.87
N TRP A 442 -0.93 -11.58 28.10
CA TRP A 442 -2.28 -11.10 28.37
C TRP A 442 -2.50 -9.67 27.85
N TRP A 443 -1.49 -8.81 28.01
CA TRP A 443 -1.50 -7.42 27.53
C TRP A 443 -1.35 -7.35 26.02
N VAL A 444 -0.33 -8.00 25.45
CA VAL A 444 -0.05 -7.91 24.00
C VAL A 444 -1.18 -8.48 23.15
N MET A 445 -1.76 -9.60 23.59
CA MET A 445 -2.90 -10.22 22.92
C MET A 445 -4.23 -9.78 23.57
N SER A 446 -4.25 -8.61 24.21
CA SER A 446 -5.49 -7.98 24.64
C SER A 446 -6.22 -7.45 23.40
N ARG A 447 -7.55 -7.39 23.46
CA ARG A 447 -8.33 -6.81 22.37
C ARG A 447 -7.90 -5.36 22.13
N ALA A 448 -7.71 -4.58 23.19
CA ALA A 448 -7.29 -3.18 23.10
C ALA A 448 -5.95 -3.00 22.36
N THR A 449 -4.92 -3.79 22.69
CA THR A 449 -3.60 -3.66 22.05
C THR A 449 -3.63 -4.02 20.56
N ILE A 450 -4.41 -5.04 20.18
CA ILE A 450 -4.61 -5.39 18.77
C ILE A 450 -5.35 -4.26 18.03
N ALA A 451 -6.36 -3.61 18.66
CA ALA A 451 -7.00 -2.43 18.07
C ALA A 451 -5.98 -1.34 17.82
N VAL A 452 -5.21 -0.97 18.84
CA VAL A 452 -4.25 0.13 18.75
C VAL A 452 -3.21 -0.15 17.66
N ALA A 453 -2.72 -1.39 17.55
CA ALA A 453 -1.78 -1.76 16.49
C ALA A 453 -2.41 -1.65 15.10
N VAL A 454 -3.65 -2.13 14.91
CA VAL A 454 -4.35 -2.05 13.62
C VAL A 454 -4.68 -0.60 13.27
N VAL A 455 -5.24 0.17 14.20
CA VAL A 455 -5.56 1.60 14.01
C VAL A 455 -4.29 2.40 13.74
N GLY A 456 -3.22 2.17 14.49
CA GLY A 456 -1.93 2.83 14.27
C GLY A 456 -1.33 2.50 12.90
N SER A 457 -1.46 1.25 12.43
CA SER A 457 -1.01 0.85 11.10
C SER A 457 -1.84 1.51 9.98
N LEU A 458 -3.16 1.58 10.15
CA LEU A 458 -4.06 2.25 9.20
C LEU A 458 -3.81 3.76 9.15
N LEU A 459 -3.62 4.40 10.31
CA LEU A 459 -3.26 5.82 10.39
C LEU A 459 -1.90 6.08 9.75
N GLY A 460 -0.91 5.22 10.01
CA GLY A 460 0.41 5.30 9.38
C GLY A 460 0.33 5.19 7.86
N ALA A 461 -0.44 4.24 7.33
CA ALA A 461 -0.68 4.11 5.89
C ALA A 461 -1.37 5.35 5.30
N PHE A 462 -2.38 5.90 5.99
CA PHE A 462 -3.09 7.10 5.55
C PHE A 462 -2.18 8.33 5.47
N LEU A 463 -1.37 8.59 6.52
CA LEU A 463 -0.42 9.70 6.52
C LEU A 463 0.66 9.52 5.44
N TRP A 464 1.10 8.29 5.21
CA TRP A 464 2.09 7.97 4.18
C TRP A 464 1.53 8.16 2.76
N ALA A 465 0.27 7.79 2.53
CA ALA A 465 -0.44 8.03 1.28
C ALA A 465 -0.58 9.54 0.98
N GLY A 466 -0.97 10.32 2.00
CA GLY A 466 -1.04 11.78 1.89
C GLY A 466 0.30 12.37 1.48
N HIS A 467 1.39 11.96 2.15
CA HIS A 467 2.74 12.41 1.81
C HIS A 467 3.13 12.11 0.35
N TRP A 468 2.76 10.95 -0.20
CA TRP A 468 3.06 10.60 -1.58
C TRP A 468 2.26 11.43 -2.59
N ARG A 469 0.97 11.68 -2.34
CA ARG A 469 0.17 12.61 -3.16
C ARG A 469 0.72 14.02 -3.12
N ASP A 470 1.25 14.43 -1.97
CA ASP A 470 1.92 15.71 -1.80
C ASP A 470 3.36 15.73 -2.30
N THR A 471 3.89 14.66 -2.90
CA THR A 471 5.27 14.68 -3.43
C THR A 471 5.28 14.40 -4.92
N TYR A 472 4.47 13.45 -5.36
CA TYR A 472 4.45 12.93 -6.72
C TYR A 472 3.16 13.32 -7.41
N CYS A 473 3.23 13.62 -8.71
CA CYS A 473 2.03 13.92 -9.49
C CYS A 473 1.05 12.75 -9.53
N HIS A 474 1.57 11.52 -9.42
CA HIS A 474 0.78 10.31 -9.25
C HIS A 474 1.35 9.47 -8.10
N GLY A 475 0.57 9.25 -7.04
CA GLY A 475 1.02 8.50 -5.86
C GLY A 475 -0.11 7.98 -4.96
N PRO A 476 -1.00 7.09 -5.45
CA PRO A 476 -1.88 6.32 -4.58
C PRO A 476 -1.11 5.37 -3.65
N LEU A 477 -1.81 4.68 -2.74
CA LEU A 477 -1.20 3.73 -1.80
C LEU A 477 -0.48 2.54 -2.48
N THR A 478 -0.89 2.18 -3.70
CA THR A 478 -0.48 0.95 -4.38
C THR A 478 0.64 1.14 -5.38
N ASP A 479 0.80 2.35 -5.92
CA ASP A 479 1.80 2.67 -6.94
C ASP A 479 2.18 4.16 -6.88
N ARG A 480 3.36 4.51 -7.38
CA ARG A 480 3.82 5.91 -7.43
C ARG A 480 4.71 6.15 -8.64
N ASN A 481 4.51 7.29 -9.30
CA ASN A 481 5.42 7.78 -10.32
C ASN A 481 6.48 8.68 -9.67
N THR A 482 7.73 8.22 -9.62
CA THR A 482 8.85 9.01 -9.05
C THR A 482 9.45 10.03 -10.02
N ASP A 483 9.01 9.99 -11.27
CA ASP A 483 9.62 10.66 -12.40
C ASP A 483 8.95 12.03 -12.65
N ALA A 484 7.77 12.26 -12.07
CA ALA A 484 7.09 13.54 -12.00
C ALA A 484 6.73 13.91 -10.55
N ILE A 485 7.14 15.10 -10.13
CA ILE A 485 6.97 15.60 -8.77
C ILE A 485 6.23 16.94 -8.77
N TRP A 486 5.55 17.22 -7.66
CA TRP A 486 4.98 18.54 -7.46
C TRP A 486 6.04 19.54 -7.00
N GLN A 487 6.10 20.72 -7.63
CA GLN A 487 7.04 21.79 -7.30
C GLN A 487 6.33 23.15 -7.23
N GLY A 488 6.73 24.02 -6.29
CA GLY A 488 6.12 25.33 -6.07
C GLY A 488 5.34 25.44 -4.76
N PRO A 489 4.99 26.66 -4.32
CA PRO A 489 4.15 26.90 -3.14
C PRO A 489 2.68 26.54 -3.39
N ASP A 490 1.90 26.39 -2.32
CA ASP A 490 0.46 26.06 -2.40
C ASP A 490 -0.30 27.15 -3.19
N GLY A 491 -0.93 26.77 -4.31
CA GLY A 491 -1.66 27.67 -5.23
C GLY A 491 -0.98 27.86 -6.59
N ASP A 492 0.36 27.78 -6.63
CA ASP A 492 1.19 27.88 -7.85
C ASP A 492 1.99 26.59 -8.05
N ARG A 493 1.38 25.47 -7.65
CA ARG A 493 2.01 24.16 -7.63
C ARG A 493 1.92 23.52 -9.00
N GLU A 494 3.05 23.12 -9.54
CA GLU A 494 3.16 22.54 -10.88
C GLU A 494 3.67 21.11 -10.82
N CYS A 495 3.16 20.27 -11.72
CA CYS A 495 3.66 18.91 -11.90
C CYS A 495 4.88 18.94 -12.84
N VAL A 496 6.09 18.75 -12.31
CA VAL A 496 7.36 18.89 -13.05
C VAL A 496 8.08 17.54 -13.12
N GLY A 497 8.60 17.18 -14.30
CA GLY A 497 9.32 15.92 -14.51
C GLY A 497 8.92 15.23 -15.81
N VAL A 498 8.86 13.90 -15.82
CA VAL A 498 8.63 13.07 -17.01
C VAL A 498 7.39 12.19 -16.85
N ALA A 499 6.53 12.16 -17.87
CA ALA A 499 5.36 11.28 -17.91
C ALA A 499 5.77 9.86 -18.33
N THR A 500 6.15 9.03 -17.34
CA THR A 500 6.46 7.59 -17.55
C THR A 500 5.29 6.65 -17.25
N ALA A 501 4.24 7.15 -16.61
CA ALA A 501 3.01 6.43 -16.30
C ALA A 501 1.82 7.08 -17.00
N PRO A 502 0.80 6.31 -17.44
CA PRO A 502 -0.34 6.84 -18.17
C PRO A 502 -1.20 7.82 -17.36
N GLU A 503 -1.13 7.77 -16.04
CA GLU A 503 -1.85 8.65 -15.11
C GLU A 503 -1.20 10.03 -14.92
N VAL A 504 0.03 10.23 -15.43
CA VAL A 504 0.70 11.54 -15.36
C VAL A 504 0.37 12.32 -16.63
N LEU A 505 -0.55 13.27 -16.51
CA LEU A 505 -0.95 14.22 -17.54
C LEU A 505 -0.57 15.63 -17.10
N PHE A 506 0.28 16.31 -17.86
CA PHE A 506 0.71 17.65 -17.47
C PHE A 506 -0.35 18.71 -17.80
N ALA A 507 -1.17 18.48 -18.81
CA ALA A 507 -2.18 19.42 -19.25
C ALA A 507 -3.62 19.05 -18.86
N GLU A 508 -3.81 18.26 -17.80
CA GLU A 508 -5.14 17.93 -17.29
C GLU A 508 -5.92 19.21 -16.92
N GLY A 509 -7.11 19.39 -17.50
CA GLY A 509 -7.95 20.58 -17.28
C GLY A 509 -7.52 21.83 -18.06
N ASN A 510 -6.53 21.73 -18.95
CA ASN A 510 -6.16 22.79 -19.87
C ASN A 510 -6.98 22.70 -21.17
N ASP A 511 -7.90 23.64 -21.35
CA ASP A 511 -8.79 23.73 -22.52
C ASP A 511 -8.21 24.58 -23.66
N LEU A 512 -6.92 24.95 -23.60
CA LEU A 512 -6.26 25.67 -24.68
C LEU A 512 -6.29 24.87 -25.98
N GLU A 513 -6.67 25.54 -27.07
CA GLU A 513 -6.75 24.98 -28.40
C GLU A 513 -5.67 25.51 -29.34
N LEU A 514 -5.31 24.70 -30.33
CA LEU A 514 -4.51 25.15 -31.46
C LEU A 514 -5.24 26.23 -32.28
N ASN A 515 -4.48 27.06 -32.98
CA ASN A 515 -5.01 28.11 -33.85
C ASN A 515 -5.38 27.59 -35.26
N GLY A 516 -6.03 28.44 -36.03
CA GLY A 516 -6.36 28.18 -37.44
C GLY A 516 -7.17 26.90 -37.62
N ALA A 517 -6.78 26.08 -38.58
CA ALA A 517 -7.45 24.82 -38.83
C ALA A 517 -7.19 23.73 -37.76
N GLY A 518 -6.36 24.00 -36.75
CA GLY A 518 -6.21 23.15 -35.56
C GLY A 518 -7.23 23.42 -34.44
N LYS A 519 -8.08 24.44 -34.58
CA LYS A 519 -9.10 24.78 -33.57
C LYS A 519 -9.94 23.56 -33.14
N GLY A 520 -10.19 23.42 -31.84
CA GLY A 520 -10.82 22.24 -31.22
C GLY A 520 -9.85 21.12 -30.80
N ILE A 521 -8.57 21.17 -31.25
CA ILE A 521 -7.53 20.25 -30.79
C ILE A 521 -6.85 20.85 -29.56
N THR A 522 -7.01 20.16 -28.44
CA THR A 522 -6.48 20.58 -27.13
C THR A 522 -5.18 19.87 -26.78
N PHE A 523 -4.49 20.38 -25.78
CA PHE A 523 -3.26 19.79 -25.22
C PHE A 523 -3.44 18.33 -24.79
N GLU A 524 -4.50 18.05 -24.02
CA GLU A 524 -4.83 16.71 -23.57
C GLU A 524 -4.97 15.71 -24.74
N ARG A 525 -5.59 16.14 -25.85
CA ARG A 525 -5.77 15.29 -27.05
C ARG A 525 -4.44 14.93 -27.70
N VAL A 526 -3.49 15.87 -27.75
CA VAL A 526 -2.16 15.60 -28.31
C VAL A 526 -1.37 14.67 -27.40
N GLU A 527 -1.39 14.88 -26.08
CA GLU A 527 -0.76 13.96 -25.10
C GLU A 527 -1.37 12.55 -25.17
N GLN A 528 -2.69 12.45 -25.31
CA GLN A 528 -3.41 11.19 -25.46
C GLN A 528 -3.00 10.47 -26.75
N ALA A 529 -2.93 11.19 -27.87
CA ALA A 529 -2.51 10.63 -29.15
C ALA A 529 -1.05 10.12 -29.14
N ILE A 530 -0.15 10.81 -28.43
CA ILE A 530 1.22 10.33 -28.21
C ILE A 530 1.24 9.05 -27.37
N ARG A 531 0.41 8.99 -26.31
CA ARG A 531 0.28 7.78 -25.48
C ARG A 531 -0.27 6.60 -26.26
N GLU A 532 -1.23 6.81 -27.13
CA GLU A 532 -1.75 5.78 -28.05
C GLU A 532 -0.66 5.31 -29.03
N GLU A 533 0.09 6.23 -29.65
CA GLU A 533 1.22 5.87 -30.51
C GLU A 533 2.31 5.07 -29.77
N ASN A 534 2.57 5.40 -28.49
CA ASN A 534 3.50 4.65 -27.66
C ASN A 534 2.95 3.27 -27.28
N GLY A 535 1.66 3.15 -26.99
CA GLY A 535 0.99 1.89 -26.63
C GLY A 535 0.86 0.92 -27.81
N ASP A 536 0.83 1.46 -29.03
CA ASP A 536 0.83 0.71 -30.29
C ASP A 536 2.18 0.07 -30.64
N ILE A 537 3.25 0.34 -29.88
CA ILE A 537 4.57 -0.29 -30.07
C ILE A 537 4.55 -1.66 -29.37
N GLU A 538 4.66 -2.74 -30.16
CA GLU A 538 4.60 -4.10 -29.63
C GLU A 538 5.94 -4.54 -29.02
N ALA A 539 5.93 -5.56 -28.14
CA ALA A 539 7.15 -6.06 -27.49
C ALA A 539 8.23 -6.59 -28.47
N GLY A 540 7.85 -6.90 -29.71
CA GLY A 540 8.76 -7.33 -30.78
C GLY A 540 9.28 -6.19 -31.68
N ASP A 541 8.72 -4.98 -31.56
CA ASP A 541 9.14 -3.84 -32.37
C ASP A 541 10.49 -3.29 -31.90
N ALA A 542 11.36 -2.92 -32.85
CA ALA A 542 12.52 -2.10 -32.54
C ALA A 542 12.05 -0.66 -32.35
N TYR A 543 12.48 0.02 -31.28
CA TYR A 543 12.14 1.44 -31.08
C TYR A 543 13.24 2.23 -30.37
N VAL A 544 13.20 3.55 -30.56
CA VAL A 544 13.96 4.54 -29.80
C VAL A 544 13.01 5.49 -29.09
N THR A 545 13.42 6.00 -27.93
CA THR A 545 12.64 6.92 -27.12
C THR A 545 13.26 8.31 -27.16
N VAL A 546 12.48 9.28 -27.61
CA VAL A 546 12.83 10.71 -27.52
C VAL A 546 12.05 11.31 -26.36
N VAL A 547 12.72 12.16 -25.57
CA VAL A 547 12.04 12.94 -24.54
C VAL A 547 11.80 14.35 -25.08
N TYR A 548 10.54 14.74 -25.23
CA TYR A 548 10.18 16.13 -25.51
C TYR A 548 10.08 16.90 -24.20
N ALA A 549 10.88 17.97 -24.04
CA ALA A 549 10.90 18.80 -22.85
C ALA A 549 10.39 20.22 -23.17
N GLY A 550 9.25 20.61 -22.60
CA GLY A 550 8.59 21.89 -22.86
C GLY A 550 7.77 22.43 -21.68
N PRO A 551 7.20 23.64 -21.80
CA PRO A 551 6.32 24.23 -20.79
C PRO A 551 4.91 23.68 -20.95
N LEU A 552 4.59 22.62 -20.20
CA LEU A 552 3.33 21.86 -20.32
C LEU A 552 2.31 22.21 -19.23
N THR A 553 2.72 22.98 -18.21
CA THR A 553 1.84 23.54 -17.17
C THR A 553 1.91 25.06 -17.17
N ALA A 554 0.90 25.70 -16.58
CA ALA A 554 0.90 27.12 -16.23
C ALA A 554 0.40 27.28 -14.80
N THR A 555 0.91 28.30 -14.10
CA THR A 555 0.40 28.72 -12.80
C THR A 555 -0.73 29.74 -12.97
N GLY A 556 -1.61 29.86 -11.97
CA GLY A 556 -2.75 30.79 -12.04
C GLY A 556 -3.78 30.45 -13.13
N LYS A 557 -4.28 31.47 -13.84
CA LYS A 557 -5.34 31.36 -14.86
C LYS A 557 -4.87 31.63 -16.30
N ASP A 558 -3.58 31.90 -16.50
CA ASP A 558 -3.06 32.28 -17.81
C ASP A 558 -2.68 31.04 -18.63
N ARG A 559 -3.69 30.43 -19.24
CA ARG A 559 -3.52 29.21 -20.04
C ARG A 559 -2.66 29.44 -21.29
N GLU A 560 -2.62 30.68 -21.80
CA GLU A 560 -1.85 31.05 -22.99
C GLU A 560 -0.34 30.83 -22.81
N ALA A 561 0.17 30.83 -21.57
CA ALA A 561 1.55 30.48 -21.26
C ALA A 561 1.94 29.06 -21.74
N THR A 562 0.98 28.14 -21.87
CA THR A 562 1.21 26.78 -22.38
C THR A 562 1.12 26.65 -23.91
N ARG A 563 0.74 27.70 -24.65
CA ARG A 563 0.59 27.65 -26.12
C ARG A 563 1.84 27.13 -26.81
N LYS A 564 3.00 27.55 -26.30
CA LYS A 564 4.27 27.07 -26.82
C LYS A 564 4.43 25.56 -26.69
N GLY A 565 4.16 25.03 -25.50
CA GLY A 565 4.20 23.59 -25.24
C GLY A 565 3.24 22.82 -26.14
N LEU A 566 2.03 23.35 -26.35
CA LEU A 566 1.01 22.75 -27.21
C LEU A 566 1.47 22.62 -28.67
N GLU A 567 1.94 23.72 -29.26
CA GLU A 567 2.36 23.78 -30.67
C GLU A 567 3.61 22.92 -30.91
N GLU A 568 4.61 23.01 -30.03
CA GLU A 568 5.81 22.18 -30.13
C GLU A 568 5.48 20.69 -29.98
N LEU A 569 4.69 20.31 -28.96
CA LEU A 569 4.27 18.92 -28.74
C LEU A 569 3.49 18.37 -29.95
N THR A 570 2.66 19.22 -30.58
CA THR A 570 1.95 18.88 -31.81
C THR A 570 2.91 18.51 -32.93
N GLY A 571 3.97 19.28 -33.15
CA GLY A 571 4.98 18.92 -34.15
C GLY A 571 5.75 17.64 -33.83
N VAL A 572 6.03 17.37 -32.55
CA VAL A 572 6.63 16.10 -32.10
C VAL A 572 5.69 14.92 -32.43
N TYR A 573 4.40 15.05 -32.10
CA TYR A 573 3.38 14.05 -32.43
C TYR A 573 3.29 13.80 -33.94
N LEU A 574 3.30 14.86 -34.75
CA LEU A 574 3.26 14.74 -36.21
C LEU A 574 4.43 13.92 -36.75
N GLN A 575 5.64 14.12 -36.20
CA GLN A 575 6.80 13.32 -36.59
C GLN A 575 6.70 11.88 -36.08
N GLN A 576 6.22 11.65 -34.86
CA GLN A 576 5.96 10.32 -34.34
C GLN A 576 5.00 9.53 -35.25
N ARG A 577 3.84 10.13 -35.58
CA ARG A 577 2.86 9.51 -36.47
C ARG A 577 3.43 9.28 -37.86
N ALA A 578 4.21 10.22 -38.39
CA ALA A 578 4.87 10.09 -39.67
C ALA A 578 5.80 8.86 -39.70
N VAL A 579 6.66 8.71 -38.69
CA VAL A 579 7.58 7.56 -38.56
C VAL A 579 6.81 6.24 -38.39
N ASN A 580 5.88 6.20 -37.43
CA ASN A 580 5.27 4.95 -36.98
C ASN A 580 4.24 4.40 -37.98
N LYS A 581 3.43 5.28 -38.59
CA LYS A 581 2.22 4.88 -39.33
C LYS A 581 2.20 5.33 -40.79
N THR A 582 2.76 6.50 -41.13
CA THR A 582 2.74 7.02 -42.50
C THR A 582 3.87 6.43 -43.34
N VAL A 583 5.12 6.63 -42.91
CA VAL A 583 6.33 6.08 -43.54
C VAL A 583 6.55 4.63 -43.11
N ARG A 584 6.05 4.24 -41.93
CA ARG A 584 6.13 2.88 -41.37
C ARG A 584 7.56 2.35 -41.28
N ARG A 585 8.43 3.13 -40.66
CA ARG A 585 9.81 2.70 -40.39
C ARG A 585 9.83 1.45 -39.52
N SER A 586 10.89 0.65 -39.67
CA SER A 586 11.09 -0.57 -38.88
C SER A 586 11.43 -0.24 -37.42
N VAL A 587 12.24 0.80 -37.18
CA VAL A 587 12.51 1.34 -35.85
C VAL A 587 11.46 2.39 -35.51
N LYS A 588 10.55 2.08 -34.58
CA LYS A 588 9.51 2.99 -34.12
C LYS A 588 10.07 4.13 -33.28
N LEU A 589 9.31 5.23 -33.24
CA LEU A 589 9.56 6.37 -32.37
C LEU A 589 8.57 6.35 -31.20
N ARG A 590 9.11 6.18 -30.00
CA ARG A 590 8.42 6.40 -28.73
C ARG A 590 8.73 7.82 -28.24
N VAL A 591 7.73 8.52 -27.73
CA VAL A 591 7.89 9.89 -27.22
C VAL A 591 7.48 9.93 -25.75
N LEU A 592 8.35 10.40 -24.87
CA LEU A 592 8.00 10.74 -23.50
C LEU A 592 7.91 12.26 -23.39
N THR A 593 6.87 12.77 -22.71
CA THR A 593 6.74 14.20 -22.42
C THR A 593 7.42 14.51 -21.09
N ALA A 594 8.10 15.64 -21.04
CA ALA A 594 8.72 16.18 -19.85
C ALA A 594 8.32 17.64 -19.67
N ASN A 595 7.78 17.97 -18.51
CA ASN A 595 7.38 19.31 -18.18
C ASN A 595 8.46 20.05 -17.41
N GLY A 596 8.90 21.19 -17.94
CA GLY A 596 9.82 22.12 -17.29
C GLY A 596 9.15 23.22 -16.46
N GLY A 597 7.85 23.11 -16.19
CA GLY A 597 7.05 24.16 -15.56
C GLY A 597 6.70 25.30 -16.51
N GLU A 598 5.90 26.25 -16.02
CA GLU A 598 5.55 27.47 -16.73
C GLU A 598 6.82 28.17 -17.22
N ASP A 599 6.83 28.56 -18.49
CA ASP A 599 7.96 29.23 -19.13
C ASP A 599 9.31 28.49 -19.00
N MET A 600 9.30 27.17 -18.76
CA MET A 600 10.50 26.38 -18.51
C MET A 600 11.30 26.86 -17.28
N LEU A 601 10.65 27.50 -16.31
CA LEU A 601 11.32 28.04 -15.11
C LEU A 601 11.76 26.96 -14.10
N ARG A 602 11.39 25.69 -14.31
CA ARG A 602 11.78 24.51 -13.50
C ARG A 602 12.62 23.52 -14.32
N GLN A 603 13.41 24.05 -15.25
CA GLN A 603 14.17 23.27 -16.23
C GLN A 603 15.16 22.29 -15.57
N LEU A 604 15.85 22.69 -14.50
CA LEU A 604 16.78 21.81 -13.80
C LEU A 604 16.10 20.56 -13.23
N THR A 605 14.97 20.74 -12.54
CA THR A 605 14.20 19.61 -11.99
C THR A 605 13.78 18.66 -13.09
N ALA A 606 13.23 19.18 -14.20
CA ALA A 606 12.82 18.36 -15.32
C ALA A 606 14.00 17.58 -15.91
N VAL A 607 15.15 18.22 -16.13
CA VAL A 607 16.36 17.58 -16.64
C VAL A 607 16.87 16.48 -15.70
N GLU A 608 16.87 16.70 -14.39
CA GLU A 608 17.25 15.67 -13.41
C GLU A 608 16.35 14.42 -13.55
N LYS A 609 15.03 14.62 -13.70
CA LYS A 609 14.08 13.52 -13.94
C LYS A 609 14.30 12.83 -15.28
N ILE A 610 14.62 13.57 -16.34
CA ILE A 610 14.98 13.00 -17.65
C ILE A 610 16.20 12.09 -17.52
N ILE A 611 17.24 12.54 -16.80
CA ILE A 611 18.46 11.76 -16.57
C ILE A 611 18.14 10.48 -15.78
N ASP A 612 17.32 10.57 -14.74
CA ASP A 612 16.90 9.40 -13.95
C ASP A 612 16.08 8.39 -14.77
N VAL A 613 15.26 8.85 -15.71
CA VAL A 613 14.55 7.99 -16.65
C VAL A 613 15.53 7.34 -17.63
N ALA A 614 16.43 8.11 -18.25
CA ALA A 614 17.41 7.59 -19.21
C ALA A 614 18.37 6.55 -18.60
N ARG A 615 18.69 6.68 -17.31
CA ARG A 615 19.49 5.67 -16.56
C ARG A 615 18.78 4.33 -16.44
N ARG A 616 17.44 4.32 -16.35
CA ARG A 616 16.62 3.10 -16.23
C ARG A 616 16.15 2.57 -17.58
N ASP A 617 15.92 3.44 -18.55
CA ASP A 617 15.44 3.12 -19.89
C ASP A 617 16.51 3.42 -20.95
N PRO A 618 17.29 2.41 -21.41
CA PRO A 618 18.34 2.59 -22.41
C PRO A 618 17.79 2.83 -23.83
N THR A 619 16.46 2.88 -24.01
CA THR A 619 15.84 3.32 -25.28
C THR A 619 15.85 4.83 -25.41
N VAL A 620 16.03 5.58 -24.32
CA VAL A 620 16.12 7.05 -24.34
C VAL A 620 17.42 7.46 -25.04
N VAL A 621 17.28 8.16 -26.17
CA VAL A 621 18.42 8.53 -27.04
C VAL A 621 18.80 10.00 -26.99
N GLY A 622 17.92 10.86 -26.47
CA GLY A 622 18.15 12.30 -26.39
C GLY A 622 16.89 13.09 -26.08
N VAL A 623 17.05 14.40 -26.01
CA VAL A 623 16.01 15.36 -25.68
C VAL A 623 15.70 16.24 -26.89
N VAL A 624 14.43 16.47 -27.17
CA VAL A 624 13.95 17.52 -28.09
C VAL A 624 13.28 18.61 -27.27
N GLY A 625 13.47 19.87 -27.61
CA GLY A 625 12.84 21.01 -26.91
C GLY A 625 13.85 21.80 -26.09
N LEU A 626 13.53 22.08 -24.82
CA LEU A 626 14.21 23.12 -24.03
C LEU A 626 14.18 24.47 -24.77
N GLY A 627 13.03 24.76 -25.39
CA GLY A 627 12.87 25.84 -26.37
C GLY A 627 12.98 27.25 -25.83
N ARG A 628 13.15 27.46 -24.52
CA ARG A 628 13.25 28.79 -23.89
C ARG A 628 14.63 28.96 -23.26
N ASN A 629 15.23 30.12 -23.46
CA ASN A 629 16.51 30.49 -22.86
C ASN A 629 16.27 31.12 -21.49
N THR A 630 16.65 30.40 -20.44
CA THR A 630 16.52 30.81 -19.04
C THR A 630 17.89 30.89 -18.40
N GLN A 631 17.98 31.49 -17.20
CA GLN A 631 19.20 31.44 -16.41
C GLN A 631 19.64 30.00 -16.04
N GLU A 632 18.75 29.01 -16.15
CA GLU A 632 19.06 27.59 -15.90
C GLU A 632 19.55 26.83 -17.14
N SER A 633 19.41 27.39 -18.34
CA SER A 633 19.60 26.68 -19.61
C SER A 633 21.03 26.14 -19.82
N GLU A 634 22.05 26.91 -19.45
CA GLU A 634 23.46 26.48 -19.49
C GLU A 634 23.69 25.25 -18.61
N LYS A 635 23.25 25.33 -17.34
CA LYS A 635 23.41 24.25 -16.36
C LYS A 635 22.58 23.01 -16.75
N ALA A 636 21.36 23.20 -17.24
CA ALA A 636 20.53 22.12 -17.76
C ALA A 636 21.20 21.38 -18.93
N THR A 637 21.74 22.13 -19.90
CA THR A 637 22.47 21.58 -21.06
C THR A 637 23.73 20.83 -20.63
N LYS A 638 24.47 21.39 -19.65
CA LYS A 638 25.64 20.75 -19.05
C LYS A 638 25.30 19.43 -18.38
N LEU A 639 24.22 19.34 -17.62
CA LEU A 639 23.80 18.11 -16.94
C LEU A 639 23.44 17.01 -17.94
N LEU A 640 22.73 17.35 -19.02
CA LEU A 640 22.44 16.40 -20.10
C LEU A 640 23.72 15.92 -20.80
N ARG A 641 24.70 16.81 -21.01
CA ARG A 641 26.02 16.46 -21.56
C ARG A 641 26.73 15.42 -20.70
N GLU A 642 26.76 15.66 -19.39
CA GLU A 642 27.39 14.76 -18.41
C GLU A 642 26.67 13.40 -18.34
N ALA A 643 25.36 13.39 -18.61
CA ALA A 643 24.57 12.16 -18.75
C ALA A 643 24.69 11.48 -20.13
N GLY A 644 25.45 12.06 -21.08
CA GLY A 644 25.61 11.52 -22.43
C GLY A 644 24.40 11.69 -23.35
N LEU A 645 23.51 12.65 -23.03
CA LEU A 645 22.30 12.94 -23.78
C LEU A 645 22.47 14.19 -24.64
N ALA A 646 22.17 14.05 -25.93
CA ALA A 646 22.08 15.17 -26.86
C ALA A 646 20.75 15.93 -26.68
N VAL A 647 20.80 17.23 -26.95
CA VAL A 647 19.65 18.14 -27.01
C VAL A 647 19.52 18.64 -28.43
N VAL A 648 18.41 18.30 -29.09
CA VAL A 648 18.03 18.93 -30.37
C VAL A 648 16.99 19.98 -30.06
N ASN A 649 17.45 21.22 -30.03
CA ASN A 649 16.63 22.33 -29.60
C ASN A 649 15.65 22.79 -30.69
N THR A 650 14.46 23.21 -30.24
CA THR A 650 13.41 23.76 -31.09
C THR A 650 13.64 25.26 -31.33
N THR A 651 13.15 26.12 -30.44
CA THR A 651 13.03 27.57 -30.67
C THR A 651 13.94 28.42 -29.76
N ASN A 652 14.91 27.83 -29.06
CA ASN A 652 15.82 28.61 -28.22
C ASN A 652 16.91 29.20 -29.13
N SER A 653 16.87 30.51 -29.29
CA SER A 653 17.74 31.29 -30.15
C SER A 653 19.06 31.72 -29.48
N SER A 654 19.43 31.15 -28.34
CA SER A 654 20.71 31.49 -27.68
C SER A 654 21.90 31.35 -28.63
N SER A 655 22.77 32.36 -28.63
CA SER A 655 24.02 32.33 -29.39
C SER A 655 25.12 31.58 -28.65
N ASP A 656 25.01 31.46 -27.32
CA ASP A 656 26.04 30.89 -26.45
C ASP A 656 25.94 29.36 -26.34
N LEU A 657 24.72 28.83 -26.18
CA LEU A 657 24.49 27.38 -26.03
C LEU A 657 25.15 26.52 -27.13
N PRO A 658 24.93 26.78 -28.44
CA PRO A 658 25.56 26.00 -29.50
C PRO A 658 27.09 26.18 -29.61
N ARG A 659 27.66 27.27 -29.05
CA ARG A 659 29.12 27.48 -29.02
C ARG A 659 29.80 26.69 -27.91
N GLU A 660 29.17 26.67 -26.73
CA GLU A 660 29.79 26.14 -25.52
C GLU A 660 29.52 24.65 -25.30
N TYR A 661 28.39 24.15 -25.81
CA TYR A 661 27.91 22.81 -25.51
C TYR A 661 27.84 21.91 -26.75
N PRO A 662 28.76 20.93 -26.90
CA PRO A 662 28.78 20.06 -28.09
C PRO A 662 27.63 19.04 -28.15
N ASN A 663 26.87 18.89 -27.07
CA ASN A 663 25.63 18.09 -27.05
C ASN A 663 24.40 18.89 -27.45
N TYR A 664 24.53 20.19 -27.76
CA TYR A 664 23.44 21.07 -28.14
C TYR A 664 23.39 21.27 -29.65
N PHE A 665 22.23 21.03 -30.24
CA PHE A 665 21.99 21.11 -31.69
C PHE A 665 20.77 22.02 -31.93
N GLY A 666 21.01 23.29 -32.24
CA GLY A 666 19.95 24.29 -32.45
C GLY A 666 19.35 24.24 -33.86
N LEU A 667 18.02 24.35 -33.96
CA LEU A 667 17.34 24.61 -35.24
C LEU A 667 16.97 26.08 -35.43
N ALA A 668 16.80 26.81 -34.34
CA ALA A 668 16.52 28.25 -34.37
C ALA A 668 17.74 29.03 -34.85
N ALA A 669 17.52 30.04 -35.69
CA ALA A 669 18.53 31.06 -35.96
C ALA A 669 18.90 31.75 -34.64
N THR A 670 20.19 31.89 -34.36
CA THR A 670 20.64 32.48 -33.11
C THR A 670 20.33 33.98 -33.05
N ASP A 671 20.29 34.57 -31.86
CA ASP A 671 20.06 36.00 -31.66
C ASP A 671 21.03 36.86 -32.48
N GLU A 672 22.29 36.44 -32.61
CA GLU A 672 23.28 37.08 -33.48
C GLU A 672 22.97 36.94 -34.98
N GLU A 673 22.53 35.77 -35.46
CA GLU A 673 22.14 35.59 -36.86
C GLU A 673 20.90 36.43 -37.21
N GLN A 674 19.93 36.47 -36.30
CA GLN A 674 18.72 37.27 -36.42
C GLN A 674 19.03 38.77 -36.47
N THR A 675 19.83 39.26 -35.51
CA THR A 675 20.22 40.67 -35.47
C THR A 675 21.12 41.05 -36.64
N HIS A 676 21.96 40.14 -37.15
CA HIS A 676 22.68 40.37 -38.40
C HIS A 676 21.71 40.66 -39.57
N ALA A 677 20.67 39.84 -39.74
CA ALA A 677 19.67 40.04 -40.79
C ALA A 677 18.84 41.33 -40.60
N LEU A 678 18.43 41.64 -39.36
CA LEU A 678 17.79 42.93 -39.04
C LEU A 678 18.73 44.11 -39.34
N GLY A 679 20.03 43.96 -39.09
CA GLY A 679 21.05 44.96 -39.37
C GLY A 679 21.17 45.34 -40.84
N LEU A 680 20.83 44.43 -41.77
CA LEU A 680 20.78 44.72 -43.20
C LEU A 680 19.66 45.71 -43.55
N VAL A 681 18.53 45.61 -42.85
CA VAL A 681 17.39 46.54 -42.96
C VAL A 681 17.73 47.84 -42.25
N ALA A 682 18.22 47.76 -41.01
CA ALA A 682 18.60 48.92 -40.20
C ALA A 682 19.63 49.81 -40.90
N ARG A 683 20.65 49.23 -41.55
CA ARG A 683 21.66 49.98 -42.31
C ARG A 683 21.08 50.74 -43.50
N GLN A 684 20.06 50.19 -44.17
CA GLN A 684 19.40 50.88 -45.28
C GLN A 684 18.55 52.05 -44.78
N ILE A 685 17.88 51.88 -43.64
CA ILE A 685 17.12 52.94 -42.98
C ILE A 685 18.05 54.05 -42.50
N ALA A 686 19.14 53.71 -41.81
CA ALA A 686 20.12 54.67 -41.29
C ALA A 686 20.72 55.57 -42.39
N LYS A 687 20.98 55.04 -43.59
CA LYS A 687 21.49 55.82 -44.73
C LYS A 687 20.54 56.90 -45.23
N GLY A 688 19.24 56.77 -44.95
CA GLY A 688 18.22 57.74 -45.31
C GLY A 688 18.00 58.84 -44.26
N LEU A 689 18.70 58.79 -43.13
CA LEU A 689 18.53 59.69 -42.00
C LEU A 689 19.77 60.59 -41.82
N ASP A 690 19.56 61.81 -41.37
CA ASP A 690 20.65 62.69 -40.93
C ASP A 690 20.94 62.42 -39.45
N ARG A 691 22.17 61.98 -39.15
CA ARG A 691 22.63 61.55 -37.82
C ARG A 691 21.68 60.53 -37.14
N PRO A 692 21.43 59.34 -37.71
CA PRO A 692 20.48 58.36 -37.16
C PRO A 692 20.72 58.05 -35.66
N HIS A 693 19.70 58.18 -34.81
CA HIS A 693 19.78 57.92 -33.37
C HIS A 693 18.91 56.72 -32.96
N ALA A 694 19.42 55.84 -32.08
CA ALA A 694 18.66 54.69 -31.62
C ALA A 694 18.85 54.37 -30.13
N ILE A 695 17.86 53.72 -29.52
CA ILE A 695 17.91 53.26 -28.12
C ILE A 695 17.58 51.77 -28.06
N VAL A 696 18.14 51.06 -27.09
CA VAL A 696 17.72 49.71 -26.71
C VAL A 696 16.83 49.78 -25.48
N LEU A 697 15.66 49.14 -25.56
CA LEU A 697 14.72 48.95 -24.46
C LEU A 697 14.62 47.46 -24.14
N SER A 698 14.98 47.07 -22.92
CA SER A 698 14.98 45.66 -22.49
C SER A 698 14.32 45.47 -21.13
N ARG A 699 13.97 44.23 -20.79
CA ARG A 699 13.60 43.89 -19.40
C ARG A 699 14.78 44.17 -18.44
N GLU A 700 14.47 44.44 -17.18
CA GLU A 700 15.46 44.62 -16.12
C GLU A 700 15.85 43.27 -15.51
N ASP A 701 17.15 42.99 -15.45
CA ASP A 701 17.72 41.77 -14.86
C ASP A 701 17.64 41.82 -13.31
N ARG A 702 16.44 41.70 -12.72
CA ARG A 702 16.21 41.64 -11.26
C ARG A 702 15.83 40.23 -10.78
N ASN A 703 15.96 40.00 -9.48
CA ASN A 703 15.51 38.78 -8.78
C ASN A 703 14.02 38.51 -9.05
N GLY A 704 13.71 37.73 -10.09
CA GLY A 704 12.36 37.41 -10.53
C GLY A 704 12.25 37.17 -12.03
N ASP A 705 13.04 37.88 -12.84
CA ASP A 705 13.11 37.64 -14.29
C ASP A 705 14.25 36.65 -14.59
N LEU A 706 13.88 35.38 -14.78
CA LEU A 706 14.82 34.31 -15.13
C LEU A 706 15.05 34.20 -16.64
N ASP A 707 14.57 35.18 -17.42
CA ASP A 707 14.65 35.21 -18.87
C ASP A 707 16.03 35.65 -19.38
N ARG A 708 16.84 34.70 -19.85
CA ARG A 708 18.18 34.99 -20.38
C ARG A 708 18.12 35.55 -21.81
N TYR A 709 17.04 35.26 -22.55
CA TYR A 709 16.88 35.67 -23.95
C TYR A 709 16.83 37.19 -24.10
N THR A 710 16.11 37.92 -23.23
CA THR A 710 16.01 39.38 -23.33
C THR A 710 17.35 40.07 -23.12
N ALA A 711 18.21 39.52 -22.26
CA ALA A 711 19.57 39.99 -22.05
C ALA A 711 20.47 39.74 -23.28
N GLU A 712 20.43 38.54 -23.88
CA GLU A 712 21.18 38.24 -25.12
C GLU A 712 20.70 39.13 -26.28
N GLN A 713 19.39 39.29 -26.45
CA GLN A 713 18.76 40.16 -27.45
C GLN A 713 19.12 41.65 -27.26
N ARG A 714 19.20 42.14 -26.02
CA ARG A 714 19.65 43.50 -25.70
C ARG A 714 21.06 43.73 -26.22
N ASP A 715 21.97 42.80 -25.94
CA ASP A 715 23.38 42.93 -26.26
C ASP A 715 23.62 42.79 -27.78
N ALA A 716 22.97 41.81 -28.42
CA ALA A 716 22.99 41.62 -29.87
C ALA A 716 22.34 42.79 -30.62
N GLY A 717 21.19 43.28 -30.14
CA GLY A 717 20.46 44.40 -30.72
C GLY A 717 21.23 45.73 -30.62
N ARG A 718 21.90 45.99 -29.49
CA ARG A 718 22.79 47.16 -29.35
C ARG A 718 23.91 47.13 -30.38
N LYS A 719 24.59 45.99 -30.48
CA LYS A 719 25.67 45.79 -31.44
C LYS A 719 25.20 45.97 -32.88
N MET A 720 24.03 45.43 -33.22
CA MET A 720 23.42 45.57 -34.54
C MET A 720 23.16 47.04 -34.91
N LEU A 721 22.61 47.83 -33.98
CA LEU A 721 22.34 49.26 -34.21
C LEU A 721 23.64 50.04 -34.46
N GLU A 722 24.68 49.79 -33.66
CA GLU A 722 26.01 50.39 -33.82
C GLU A 722 26.61 50.02 -35.19
N ASP A 723 26.59 48.73 -35.54
CA ASP A 723 27.14 48.22 -36.81
C ASP A 723 26.34 48.73 -38.04
N ALA A 724 25.05 49.04 -37.86
CA ALA A 724 24.17 49.63 -38.87
C ALA A 724 24.38 51.13 -39.08
N GLY A 725 25.07 51.81 -38.16
CA GLY A 725 25.43 53.23 -38.23
C GLY A 725 24.55 54.17 -37.42
N PHE A 726 23.74 53.68 -36.48
CA PHE A 726 23.02 54.52 -35.52
C PHE A 726 23.95 55.01 -34.40
N GLU A 727 23.74 56.24 -33.93
CA GLU A 727 24.30 56.76 -32.67
C GLU A 727 23.50 56.16 -31.49
N PRO A 728 24.04 55.22 -30.69
CA PRO A 728 23.29 54.60 -29.61
C PRO A 728 23.11 55.56 -28.42
N GLY A 729 21.88 55.69 -27.95
CA GLY A 729 21.54 56.36 -26.70
C GLY A 729 21.76 55.46 -25.47
N LYS A 730 21.53 56.03 -24.29
CA LYS A 730 21.57 55.25 -23.04
C LYS A 730 20.47 54.19 -23.09
N ALA A 731 20.84 52.92 -22.86
CA ALA A 731 19.89 51.83 -22.76
C ALA A 731 18.89 52.09 -21.63
N VAL A 732 17.63 51.73 -21.88
CA VAL A 732 16.52 51.90 -20.94
C VAL A 732 15.99 50.51 -20.59
N THR A 733 15.65 50.30 -19.32
CA THR A 733 15.09 49.04 -18.84
C THR A 733 13.68 49.22 -18.31
N TYR A 734 12.89 48.15 -18.30
CA TYR A 734 11.56 48.12 -17.68
C TYR A 734 11.39 46.89 -16.79
N ASP A 735 10.54 47.00 -15.77
CA ASP A 735 10.23 45.89 -14.87
C ASP A 735 8.91 45.18 -15.24
N LEU A 736 8.69 44.02 -14.61
CA LEU A 736 7.48 43.22 -14.71
C LEU A 736 6.69 43.33 -13.39
N ALA A 737 5.72 44.23 -13.33
CA ALA A 737 4.89 44.48 -12.16
C ALA A 737 3.42 44.10 -12.43
N GLY A 738 3.16 42.80 -12.58
CA GLY A 738 1.86 42.29 -13.08
C GLY A 738 1.67 42.49 -14.59
N GLY A 739 2.78 42.65 -15.32
CA GLY A 739 2.87 42.98 -16.74
C GLY A 739 4.00 43.98 -17.01
N ALA A 740 4.28 44.27 -18.29
CA ALA A 740 5.33 45.21 -18.67
C ALA A 740 5.06 46.63 -18.18
N SER A 741 5.89 47.14 -17.27
CA SER A 741 5.78 48.49 -16.70
C SER A 741 6.53 49.51 -17.56
N LEU A 742 5.90 49.95 -18.66
CA LEU A 742 6.54 50.75 -19.70
C LEU A 742 6.33 52.26 -19.61
N ASN A 743 5.45 52.75 -18.71
CA ASN A 743 5.11 54.19 -18.65
C ASN A 743 6.32 55.10 -18.38
N THR A 744 7.10 54.82 -17.32
CA THR A 744 8.30 55.61 -16.97
C THR A 744 9.41 55.46 -18.02
N PRO A 745 9.76 54.23 -18.48
CA PRO A 745 10.70 54.03 -19.58
C PRO A 745 10.33 54.82 -20.85
N LEU A 746 9.07 54.75 -21.28
CA LEU A 746 8.62 55.43 -22.50
C LEU A 746 8.56 56.94 -22.33
N THR A 747 8.18 57.44 -21.17
CA THR A 747 8.27 58.89 -20.88
C THR A 747 9.72 59.37 -20.98
N THR A 748 10.67 58.59 -20.44
CA THR A 748 12.11 58.88 -20.54
C THR A 748 12.59 58.91 -21.99
N ILE A 749 12.12 57.98 -22.83
CA ILE A 749 12.50 57.90 -24.25
C ILE A 749 11.84 59.02 -25.08
N CYS A 750 10.54 59.22 -24.92
CA CYS A 750 9.73 60.11 -25.76
C CYS A 750 9.89 61.60 -25.39
N GLN A 751 10.29 61.91 -24.16
CA GLN A 751 10.54 63.28 -23.71
C GLN A 751 12.04 63.63 -23.61
N ALA A 752 12.92 62.75 -24.09
CA ALA A 752 14.34 63.04 -24.20
C ALA A 752 14.57 64.26 -25.12
N GLU A 753 15.67 65.00 -24.88
CA GLU A 753 16.10 66.12 -25.75
C GLU A 753 16.17 65.67 -27.22
N ARG A 754 16.59 64.41 -27.43
CA ARG A 754 16.60 63.75 -28.72
C ARG A 754 15.82 62.43 -28.67
N VAL A 755 14.60 62.45 -29.17
CA VAL A 755 13.78 61.23 -29.39
C VAL A 755 14.47 60.35 -30.44
N PRO A 756 14.57 59.02 -30.24
CA PRO A 756 15.24 58.13 -31.18
C PRO A 756 14.46 57.92 -32.48
N ASP A 757 15.18 57.78 -33.60
CA ASP A 757 14.64 57.37 -34.90
C ASP A 757 14.32 55.87 -34.92
N ALA A 758 15.09 55.08 -34.15
CA ALA A 758 14.90 53.65 -34.02
C ALA A 758 14.97 53.15 -32.57
N LEU A 759 14.17 52.14 -32.25
CA LEU A 759 14.15 51.44 -30.97
C LEU A 759 14.42 49.96 -31.20
N TYR A 760 15.44 49.39 -30.55
CA TYR A 760 15.53 47.94 -30.44
C TYR A 760 14.78 47.49 -29.18
N PHE A 761 13.71 46.74 -29.36
CA PHE A 761 12.92 46.18 -28.28
C PHE A 761 13.35 44.75 -27.97
N ALA A 762 14.08 44.58 -26.88
CA ALA A 762 14.52 43.30 -26.34
C ALA A 762 13.55 42.82 -25.25
N GLY A 763 12.32 42.57 -25.65
CA GLY A 763 11.25 42.03 -24.81
C GLY A 763 10.57 40.81 -25.42
N ARG A 764 9.40 40.45 -24.89
CA ARG A 764 8.59 39.33 -25.40
C ARG A 764 7.30 39.82 -26.05
N VAL A 765 6.61 38.92 -26.75
CA VAL A 765 5.35 39.24 -27.45
C VAL A 765 4.27 39.80 -26.52
N GLU A 766 4.18 39.32 -25.28
CA GLU A 766 3.20 39.78 -24.29
C GLU A 766 3.40 41.24 -23.85
N ASP A 767 4.61 41.79 -24.04
CA ASP A 767 4.95 43.17 -23.65
C ASP A 767 4.58 44.19 -24.76
N VAL A 768 4.44 43.72 -26.01
CA VAL A 768 4.25 44.57 -27.19
C VAL A 768 2.98 45.41 -27.15
N PRO A 769 1.80 44.90 -26.71
CA PRO A 769 0.61 45.74 -26.61
C PRO A 769 0.82 46.99 -25.75
N THR A 770 1.51 46.86 -24.62
CA THR A 770 1.80 47.98 -23.73
C THR A 770 2.83 48.93 -24.34
N LEU A 771 3.85 48.40 -25.04
CA LEU A 771 4.81 49.20 -25.80
C LEU A 771 4.11 50.04 -26.87
N MET A 772 3.29 49.42 -27.71
CA MET A 772 2.63 50.10 -28.82
C MET A 772 1.60 51.13 -28.35
N ARG A 773 0.90 50.84 -27.24
CA ARG A 773 0.01 51.82 -26.58
C ARG A 773 0.81 53.02 -26.10
N GLY A 774 1.87 52.80 -25.33
CA GLY A 774 2.69 53.89 -24.80
C GLY A 774 3.36 54.74 -25.88
N LEU A 775 3.84 54.12 -26.98
CA LEU A 775 4.37 54.86 -28.15
C LEU A 775 3.29 55.66 -28.88
N SER A 776 2.03 55.22 -28.87
CA SER A 776 0.89 55.93 -29.48
C SER A 776 0.40 57.10 -28.64
N GLU A 777 0.53 57.02 -27.31
CA GLU A 777 -0.06 57.98 -26.37
C GLU A 777 0.95 59.03 -25.87
N THR A 778 2.25 58.71 -25.83
CA THR A 778 3.26 59.60 -25.23
C THR A 778 3.74 60.66 -26.23
N THR A 779 3.53 61.94 -25.90
CA THR A 779 4.02 63.09 -26.67
C THR A 779 5.52 63.00 -26.93
N GLY A 780 5.94 63.31 -28.17
CA GLY A 780 7.31 63.18 -28.66
C GLY A 780 7.54 61.91 -29.48
N CYS A 781 6.89 60.80 -29.11
CA CYS A 781 6.85 59.59 -29.92
C CYS A 781 5.60 59.53 -30.80
N SER A 782 4.43 59.93 -30.28
CA SER A 782 3.15 59.80 -30.98
C SER A 782 3.05 60.65 -32.25
N ASP A 783 3.79 61.76 -32.32
CA ASP A 783 3.85 62.72 -33.42
C ASP A 783 5.02 62.48 -34.39
N ARG A 784 5.84 61.45 -34.17
CA ARG A 784 7.03 61.16 -34.97
C ARG A 784 7.02 59.74 -35.54
N ARG A 785 7.61 59.58 -36.73
CA ARG A 785 7.85 58.26 -37.30
C ARG A 785 8.99 57.59 -36.56
N MET A 786 8.78 56.35 -36.13
CA MET A 786 9.78 55.55 -35.42
C MET A 786 9.88 54.15 -36.01
N THR A 787 11.11 53.64 -36.10
CA THR A 787 11.34 52.24 -36.44
C THR A 787 11.54 51.41 -35.18
N VAL A 788 10.84 50.29 -35.03
CA VAL A 788 11.08 49.35 -33.93
C VAL A 788 11.66 48.06 -34.51
N PHE A 789 12.78 47.59 -33.99
CA PHE A 789 13.38 46.29 -34.30
C PHE A 789 13.20 45.36 -33.11
N THR A 790 12.93 44.08 -33.34
CA THR A 790 12.82 43.08 -32.26
C THR A 790 13.09 41.66 -32.75
N GLY A 791 13.29 40.73 -31.81
CA GLY A 791 13.68 39.35 -32.06
C GLY A 791 12.52 38.43 -32.49
N ASP A 792 12.79 37.13 -32.46
CA ASP A 792 11.91 36.09 -33.00
C ASP A 792 10.60 35.86 -32.23
N ASP A 793 10.57 36.22 -30.94
CA ASP A 793 9.43 35.92 -30.05
C ASP A 793 8.10 36.48 -30.59
N LEU A 794 8.18 37.56 -31.38
CA LEU A 794 7.04 38.20 -32.03
C LEU A 794 6.33 37.35 -33.09
N THR A 795 6.94 36.26 -33.53
CA THR A 795 6.31 35.31 -34.48
C THR A 795 5.02 34.70 -33.91
N LYS A 796 4.85 34.72 -32.58
CA LYS A 796 3.63 34.28 -31.90
C LYS A 796 2.47 35.27 -32.00
N GLY A 797 2.73 36.52 -32.39
CA GLY A 797 1.73 37.59 -32.44
C GLY A 797 0.78 37.46 -33.62
N THR A 798 -0.52 37.59 -33.35
CA THR A 798 -1.59 37.50 -34.37
C THR A 798 -2.01 38.85 -34.93
N PHE A 799 -1.64 39.99 -34.31
CA PHE A 799 -1.78 41.37 -34.83
C PHE A 799 -3.18 41.78 -35.36
N ASP A 800 -4.24 41.16 -34.85
CA ASP A 800 -5.59 41.16 -35.43
C ASP A 800 -6.67 41.82 -34.57
N ASP A 801 -6.36 42.39 -33.39
CA ASP A 801 -7.11 43.51 -32.75
C ASP A 801 -6.45 44.02 -31.43
N SER A 802 -5.78 43.16 -30.65
CA SER A 802 -5.18 43.51 -29.33
C SER A 802 -3.69 43.91 -29.39
N THR A 803 -3.00 43.58 -30.48
CA THR A 803 -1.56 43.84 -30.74
C THR A 803 -1.34 44.95 -31.77
N SER A 804 -2.30 45.87 -31.93
CA SER A 804 -2.22 46.87 -33.01
C SER A 804 -0.96 47.72 -32.88
N ILE A 805 -0.16 47.77 -33.95
CA ILE A 805 1.05 48.60 -34.03
C ILE A 805 0.66 50.06 -34.04
N ALA A 806 1.42 50.93 -33.35
CA ALA A 806 1.19 52.38 -33.39
C ALA A 806 1.23 52.92 -34.84
N ALA A 807 0.36 53.87 -35.20
CA ALA A 807 0.19 54.31 -36.60
C ALA A 807 1.48 54.91 -37.20
N ASN A 808 2.32 55.53 -36.36
CA ASN A 808 3.60 56.12 -36.76
C ASN A 808 4.79 55.18 -36.52
N VAL A 809 4.56 53.91 -36.16
CA VAL A 809 5.61 52.91 -35.94
C VAL A 809 5.68 51.95 -37.12
N THR A 810 6.90 51.73 -37.61
CA THR A 810 7.22 50.59 -38.48
C THR A 810 7.98 49.57 -37.67
N LEU A 811 7.41 48.39 -37.50
CA LEU A 811 8.00 47.32 -36.72
C LEU A 811 8.65 46.28 -37.64
N TYR A 812 9.90 45.92 -37.38
CA TYR A 812 10.59 44.80 -38.01
C TYR A 812 10.91 43.76 -36.97
N HIS A 813 10.59 42.49 -37.25
CA HIS A 813 10.95 41.38 -36.39
C HIS A 813 11.48 40.18 -37.17
N SER A 814 12.27 39.36 -36.50
CA SER A 814 12.73 38.09 -37.03
C SER A 814 11.64 37.01 -36.88
N SER A 815 11.73 35.96 -37.69
CA SER A 815 10.93 34.75 -37.56
C SER A 815 11.79 33.54 -37.87
N LEU A 816 11.72 32.51 -37.01
CA LEU A 816 12.57 31.32 -37.08
C LEU A 816 12.14 30.30 -38.15
N ALA A 817 10.92 30.42 -38.67
CA ALA A 817 10.36 29.46 -39.60
C ALA A 817 10.04 30.12 -40.95
N PRO A 818 10.88 29.94 -41.98
CA PRO A 818 10.60 30.44 -43.32
C PRO A 818 9.62 29.51 -44.05
N LEU A 819 8.34 29.54 -43.62
CA LEU A 819 7.29 28.60 -44.03
C LEU A 819 7.07 28.51 -45.55
N ASP A 820 7.22 29.64 -46.25
CA ASP A 820 7.05 29.78 -47.70
C ASP A 820 8.29 29.33 -48.51
N ARG A 821 9.44 29.12 -47.86
CA ARG A 821 10.72 28.80 -48.52
C ARG A 821 11.22 27.39 -48.23
N GLY A 822 10.48 26.61 -47.44
CA GLY A 822 10.79 25.22 -47.13
C GLY A 822 10.94 24.32 -48.35
N LYS A 823 11.66 23.21 -48.19
CA LYS A 823 11.82 22.21 -49.27
C LYS A 823 10.69 21.18 -49.31
N ASN A 824 9.98 20.99 -48.19
CA ASN A 824 8.87 20.05 -48.07
C ASN A 824 7.53 20.75 -47.83
N LEU A 825 6.94 21.34 -48.88
CA LEU A 825 5.59 21.94 -48.81
C LEU A 825 4.47 20.89 -48.61
N GLY A 826 4.73 19.62 -48.87
CA GLY A 826 3.77 18.53 -48.65
C GLY A 826 3.45 18.29 -47.17
N PHE A 827 4.38 18.64 -46.28
CA PHE A 827 4.24 18.56 -44.83
C PHE A 827 2.93 19.17 -44.33
N TYR A 828 2.58 20.37 -44.79
CA TYR A 828 1.40 21.09 -44.31
C TYR A 828 0.11 20.30 -44.59
N GLY A 829 -0.03 19.73 -45.79
CA GLY A 829 -1.17 18.88 -46.15
C GLY A 829 -1.24 17.57 -45.35
N ASP A 830 -0.09 16.95 -45.07
CA ASP A 830 -0.01 15.75 -44.24
C ASP A 830 -0.34 16.02 -42.76
N ALA A 831 0.09 17.18 -42.26
CA ALA A 831 -0.21 17.64 -40.91
C ALA A 831 -1.72 17.81 -40.74
N TYR A 832 -2.42 18.48 -41.66
CA TYR A 832 -3.88 18.57 -41.64
C TYR A 832 -4.57 17.21 -41.64
N ARG A 833 -4.18 16.31 -42.54
CA ARG A 833 -4.76 14.96 -42.60
C ARG A 833 -4.58 14.20 -41.30
N THR A 834 -3.45 14.39 -40.63
CA THR A 834 -3.13 13.72 -39.37
C THR A 834 -3.95 14.32 -38.22
N LEU A 835 -3.94 15.65 -38.09
CA LEU A 835 -4.65 16.37 -37.04
C LEU A 835 -6.16 16.26 -37.16
N ARG A 836 -6.72 16.07 -38.36
CA ARG A 836 -8.15 15.84 -38.58
C ARG A 836 -8.72 14.70 -37.72
N ARG A 837 -7.89 13.72 -37.33
CA ARG A 837 -8.30 12.59 -36.49
C ARG A 837 -8.42 12.94 -35.01
N LEU A 838 -7.83 14.05 -34.58
CA LEU A 838 -7.86 14.52 -33.19
C LEU A 838 -9.03 15.50 -32.94
N HIS A 839 -9.69 15.99 -33.99
CA HIS A 839 -10.85 16.85 -33.81
C HIS A 839 -12.00 16.12 -33.10
N PRO A 840 -12.76 16.82 -32.24
CA PRO A 840 -14.03 16.30 -31.75
C PRO A 840 -15.01 15.98 -32.89
N GLU A 841 -15.91 15.03 -32.67
CA GLU A 841 -16.87 14.58 -33.68
C GLU A 841 -17.73 15.75 -34.19
N GLY A 842 -17.69 16.02 -35.50
CA GLY A 842 -18.51 17.04 -36.16
C GLY A 842 -17.88 18.43 -36.30
N GLU A 843 -16.71 18.69 -35.70
CA GLU A 843 -16.03 19.99 -35.76
C GLU A 843 -14.75 19.92 -36.61
N VAL A 844 -14.83 20.27 -37.89
CA VAL A 844 -13.66 20.41 -38.75
C VAL A 844 -13.61 21.82 -39.31
N THR A 845 -12.56 22.55 -38.95
CA THR A 845 -12.26 23.84 -39.58
C THR A 845 -11.65 23.58 -40.96
N ALA A 846 -12.32 24.03 -42.02
CA ALA A 846 -11.82 23.89 -43.38
C ALA A 846 -10.73 24.94 -43.66
N LEU A 847 -9.70 24.52 -44.39
CA LEU A 847 -8.71 25.44 -44.97
C LEU A 847 -9.42 26.49 -45.85
N VAL A 848 -8.99 27.75 -45.72
CA VAL A 848 -9.48 28.84 -46.57
C VAL A 848 -9.13 28.55 -48.03
N SER A 849 -10.16 28.44 -48.88
CA SER A 849 -9.97 28.10 -50.29
C SER A 849 -9.12 29.14 -51.01
N GLY A 850 -8.08 28.68 -51.73
CA GLY A 850 -7.19 29.52 -52.52
C GLY A 850 -5.98 30.10 -51.79
N ARG A 851 -5.86 29.90 -50.47
CA ARG A 851 -4.63 30.25 -49.72
C ARG A 851 -3.70 29.04 -49.57
N PRO A 852 -2.37 29.21 -49.68
CA PRO A 852 -1.41 28.16 -49.37
C PRO A 852 -1.57 27.67 -47.92
N ALA A 853 -1.43 26.36 -47.73
CA ALA A 853 -1.64 25.71 -46.44
C ALA A 853 -0.65 26.14 -45.35
N TYR A 854 0.50 26.70 -45.74
CA TYR A 854 1.51 27.23 -44.83
C TYR A 854 1.19 28.63 -44.29
N GLU A 855 0.19 29.32 -44.86
CA GLU A 855 -0.28 30.64 -44.39
C GLU A 855 -1.38 30.55 -43.32
N ASP A 856 -1.77 29.34 -42.94
CA ASP A 856 -2.78 29.12 -41.90
C ASP A 856 -2.20 29.37 -40.50
N ASP A 857 -3.03 29.91 -39.61
CA ASP A 857 -2.62 30.31 -38.26
C ASP A 857 -2.13 29.13 -37.40
N LEU A 858 -2.45 27.88 -37.77
CA LEU A 858 -1.89 26.68 -37.14
C LEU A 858 -0.35 26.64 -37.20
N PHE A 859 0.24 27.20 -38.26
CA PHE A 859 1.69 27.17 -38.48
C PHE A 859 2.35 28.53 -38.33
N ALA A 860 1.57 29.61 -38.13
CA ALA A 860 2.07 30.98 -38.15
C ALA A 860 3.21 31.24 -37.15
N SER A 861 3.18 30.61 -35.98
CA SER A 861 4.23 30.72 -34.97
C SER A 861 5.56 30.05 -35.37
N GLY A 862 5.51 29.11 -36.32
CA GLY A 862 6.63 28.26 -36.73
C GLY A 862 6.98 27.13 -35.76
N GLN A 863 6.43 27.10 -34.54
CA GLN A 863 6.86 26.19 -33.48
C GLN A 863 6.58 24.73 -33.81
N THR A 864 5.37 24.43 -34.29
CA THR A 864 4.96 23.10 -34.78
C THR A 864 5.92 22.57 -35.86
N VAL A 865 6.39 23.47 -36.73
CA VAL A 865 7.21 23.12 -37.90
C VAL A 865 8.65 22.85 -37.50
N ILE A 866 9.18 23.68 -36.59
CA ILE A 866 10.53 23.54 -36.05
C ILE A 866 10.62 22.31 -35.13
N SER A 867 9.61 22.05 -34.28
CA SER A 867 9.63 20.87 -33.41
C SER A 867 9.52 19.56 -34.19
N TYR A 868 8.69 19.51 -35.23
CA TYR A 868 8.65 18.39 -36.18
C TYR A 868 10.05 18.11 -36.77
N SER A 869 10.69 19.18 -37.23
CA SER A 869 12.03 19.16 -37.83
C SER A 869 13.12 18.71 -36.84
N ALA A 870 13.05 19.17 -35.59
CA ALA A 870 13.96 18.79 -34.51
C ALA A 870 13.82 17.30 -34.16
N THR A 871 12.58 16.82 -34.02
CA THR A 871 12.31 15.40 -33.77
C THR A 871 12.75 14.54 -34.95
N ALA A 872 12.59 15.02 -36.19
CA ALA A 872 13.06 14.31 -37.37
C ALA A 872 14.59 14.17 -37.38
N ALA A 873 15.33 15.21 -37.00
CA ALA A 873 16.78 15.20 -36.93
C ALA A 873 17.32 14.26 -35.84
N LEU A 874 16.73 14.29 -34.64
CA LEU A 874 17.11 13.36 -33.57
C LEU A 874 16.78 11.91 -33.94
N TYR A 875 15.59 11.68 -34.50
CA TYR A 875 15.19 10.34 -34.95
C TYR A 875 16.09 9.81 -36.06
N ASP A 876 16.45 10.63 -37.06
CA ASP A 876 17.36 10.21 -38.12
C ASP A 876 18.71 9.75 -37.55
N ALA A 877 19.26 10.49 -36.59
CA ALA A 877 20.51 10.10 -35.93
C ALA A 877 20.35 8.81 -35.11
N ALA A 878 19.23 8.65 -34.40
CA ALA A 878 18.97 7.52 -33.51
C ALA A 878 18.57 6.21 -34.22
N ALA A 879 18.06 6.33 -35.44
CA ALA A 879 17.53 5.20 -36.22
C ALA A 879 18.17 5.10 -37.62
N ARG A 880 19.35 5.73 -37.84
CA ARG A 880 19.95 5.82 -39.18
C ARG A 880 20.12 4.44 -39.84
N GLY A 881 19.63 4.34 -41.07
CA GLY A 881 19.62 3.09 -41.83
C GLY A 881 18.66 2.06 -41.23
N ASP A 882 17.60 2.52 -40.57
CA ASP A 882 16.58 1.69 -39.93
C ASP A 882 17.18 0.73 -38.88
N ARG A 883 18.20 1.22 -38.16
CA ARG A 883 18.86 0.51 -37.06
C ARG A 883 18.89 1.38 -35.81
N ARG A 884 18.41 0.83 -34.70
CA ARG A 884 18.46 1.48 -33.39
C ARG A 884 19.91 1.78 -32.99
N ARG A 885 20.12 2.99 -32.47
CA ARG A 885 21.37 3.46 -31.88
C ARG A 885 21.21 3.72 -30.39
N SER A 886 22.31 3.61 -29.66
CA SER A 886 22.41 4.09 -28.28
C SER A 886 22.41 5.63 -28.22
N ALA A 887 22.23 6.21 -27.03
CA ALA A 887 22.32 7.67 -26.84
C ALA A 887 23.69 8.23 -27.30
N ALA A 888 24.79 7.56 -26.96
CA ALA A 888 26.14 7.99 -27.36
C ALA A 888 26.35 7.93 -28.89
N GLU A 889 25.91 6.85 -29.53
CA GLU A 889 25.94 6.75 -31.00
C GLU A 889 25.05 7.79 -31.66
N THR A 890 23.86 8.04 -31.09
CA THR A 890 22.92 9.07 -31.57
C THR A 890 23.58 10.44 -31.54
N TRP A 891 24.20 10.82 -30.41
CA TRP A 891 24.94 12.07 -30.29
C TRP A 891 26.08 12.16 -31.32
N ALA A 892 26.91 11.13 -31.46
CA ALA A 892 27.97 11.12 -32.47
C ALA A 892 27.41 11.26 -33.90
N THR A 893 26.28 10.62 -34.18
CA THR A 893 25.61 10.61 -35.48
C THR A 893 24.94 11.96 -35.80
N LEU A 894 24.45 12.70 -34.79
CA LEU A 894 23.86 14.02 -34.97
C LEU A 894 24.79 14.97 -35.73
N HIS A 895 26.09 14.97 -35.44
CA HIS A 895 27.10 15.78 -36.17
C HIS A 895 27.28 15.43 -37.65
N THR A 896 26.51 14.49 -38.18
CA THR A 896 26.51 14.09 -39.59
C THR A 896 25.11 14.08 -40.19
N VAL A 897 24.10 14.56 -39.45
CA VAL A 897 22.74 14.75 -39.98
C VAL A 897 22.76 15.78 -41.11
N ASP A 898 22.10 15.42 -42.20
CA ASP A 898 21.87 16.27 -43.37
C ASP A 898 20.50 15.94 -43.99
N LEU A 899 19.45 16.56 -43.46
CA LEU A 899 18.06 16.36 -43.90
C LEU A 899 17.70 17.40 -44.94
N ASN A 900 17.69 16.98 -46.20
CA ASN A 900 17.52 17.88 -47.35
C ASN A 900 16.06 18.20 -47.72
N ASN A 901 15.07 17.59 -47.06
CA ASN A 901 13.66 17.71 -47.41
C ASN A 901 12.78 18.06 -46.19
N MET A 902 13.10 19.16 -45.51
CA MET A 902 12.37 19.60 -44.31
C MET A 902 11.51 20.84 -44.60
N PRO A 903 10.43 21.07 -43.84
CA PRO A 903 9.54 22.21 -44.06
C PRO A 903 10.20 23.57 -43.78
N THR A 904 11.32 23.62 -43.05
CA THR A 904 12.13 24.84 -42.88
C THR A 904 13.30 24.96 -43.86
N GLY A 905 13.57 23.92 -44.67
CA GLY A 905 14.70 23.87 -45.61
C GLY A 905 15.55 22.61 -45.46
N THR A 906 16.86 22.80 -45.37
CA THR A 906 17.85 21.73 -45.11
C THR A 906 18.41 21.85 -43.70
N ILE A 907 18.27 20.79 -42.90
CA ILE A 907 18.82 20.72 -41.54
C ILE A 907 20.15 19.98 -41.60
N SER A 908 21.25 20.66 -41.29
CA SER A 908 22.57 20.02 -41.19
C SER A 908 23.27 20.43 -39.91
N PHE A 909 23.79 19.43 -39.20
CA PHE A 909 24.68 19.64 -38.04
C PHE A 909 26.11 19.22 -38.34
N SER A 910 26.46 19.11 -39.63
CA SER A 910 27.81 18.77 -40.04
C SER A 910 28.80 19.85 -39.60
N ARG A 911 29.96 19.44 -39.06
CA ARG A 911 31.01 20.38 -38.59
C ARG A 911 31.49 21.37 -39.65
N ALA A 912 31.29 21.07 -40.93
CA ALA A 912 31.62 21.96 -42.04
C ALA A 912 30.55 23.04 -42.33
N ARG A 913 29.38 22.97 -41.67
CA ARG A 913 28.23 23.86 -41.89
C ARG A 913 27.51 24.30 -40.60
N SER A 914 27.84 23.76 -39.43
CA SER A 914 27.05 23.93 -38.20
C SER A 914 27.62 24.95 -37.21
N SER A 915 28.51 25.85 -37.65
CA SER A 915 28.99 26.91 -36.76
C SER A 915 28.01 28.10 -36.78
N VAL A 916 27.85 28.76 -35.64
CA VAL A 916 27.09 30.04 -35.53
C VAL A 916 27.58 31.08 -36.55
N SER A 917 28.84 30.99 -37.00
CA SER A 917 29.39 31.88 -38.03
C SER A 917 28.95 31.56 -39.47
N ASP A 918 28.49 30.34 -39.75
CA ASP A 918 28.11 29.95 -41.11
C ASP A 918 26.71 30.44 -41.51
N ASN A 919 25.95 31.00 -40.57
CA ASN A 919 24.60 31.54 -40.76
C ASN A 919 23.72 30.59 -41.58
N VAL A 920 23.59 29.33 -41.18
CA VAL A 920 22.89 28.30 -41.99
C VAL A 920 21.43 28.11 -41.59
N HIS A 921 20.95 28.70 -40.50
CA HIS A 921 19.56 28.54 -40.08
C HIS A 921 18.59 29.24 -41.04
N GLY A 922 17.35 28.75 -41.05
CA GLY A 922 16.27 29.41 -41.78
C GLY A 922 15.74 30.58 -40.96
N LEU A 923 15.51 31.73 -41.60
CA LEU A 923 14.86 32.86 -40.96
C LEU A 923 14.17 33.77 -41.99
N ASN A 924 13.18 34.51 -41.51
CA ASN A 924 12.49 35.57 -42.23
C ASN A 924 12.60 36.88 -41.43
N ILE A 925 12.69 38.02 -42.11
CA ILE A 925 12.48 39.35 -41.54
C ILE A 925 11.13 39.85 -42.01
N VAL A 926 10.26 40.17 -41.05
CA VAL A 926 8.88 40.58 -41.28
C VAL A 926 8.72 42.04 -40.88
N LYS A 927 8.07 42.81 -41.75
CA LYS A 927 7.65 44.19 -41.51
C LYS A 927 6.18 44.20 -41.14
N VAL A 928 5.86 44.92 -40.08
CA VAL A 928 4.50 45.15 -39.60
C VAL A 928 4.24 46.64 -39.55
N VAL A 929 3.17 47.08 -40.23
CA VAL A 929 2.72 48.48 -40.27
C VAL A 929 1.22 48.55 -40.07
N ARG A 930 0.71 49.68 -39.58
CA ARG A 930 -0.74 49.93 -39.44
C ARG A 930 -1.17 51.12 -40.30
N PRO A 931 -1.44 50.92 -41.61
CA PRO A 931 -1.88 52.01 -42.49
C PRO A 931 -3.36 52.38 -42.28
N GLY A 932 -4.15 51.53 -41.63
CA GLY A 932 -5.59 51.71 -41.38
C GLY A 932 -6.02 51.07 -40.04
N PRO A 933 -7.25 50.53 -39.92
CA PRO A 933 -7.72 49.92 -38.67
C PRO A 933 -6.98 48.61 -38.32
N SER A 934 -6.43 47.90 -39.32
CA SER A 934 -5.74 46.62 -39.15
C SER A 934 -4.25 46.73 -39.48
N ALA A 935 -3.43 45.87 -38.88
CA ALA A 935 -2.02 45.76 -39.19
C ALA A 935 -1.78 44.91 -40.44
N GLU A 936 -0.84 45.33 -41.27
CA GLU A 936 -0.37 44.60 -42.46
C GLU A 936 1.01 44.01 -42.18
N ARG A 937 1.17 42.73 -42.55
CA ARG A 937 2.43 41.99 -42.44
C ARG A 937 3.00 41.76 -43.84
N THR A 938 4.24 42.16 -44.04
CA THR A 938 4.95 41.96 -45.31
C THR A 938 6.32 41.39 -45.04
N LEU A 939 6.72 40.41 -45.85
CA LEU A 939 8.05 39.84 -45.75
C LEU A 939 9.06 40.77 -46.45
N VAL A 940 10.14 41.10 -45.74
CA VAL A 940 11.22 41.98 -46.21
C VAL A 940 12.33 41.20 -46.88
N CYS A 941 12.77 40.13 -46.23
CA CYS A 941 13.75 39.16 -46.72
C CYS A 941 13.67 37.88 -45.92
N GLY A 942 14.32 36.83 -46.41
CA GLY A 942 14.43 35.58 -45.69
C GLY A 942 15.15 34.52 -46.52
N LYS A 943 15.54 33.43 -45.86
CA LYS A 943 16.17 32.27 -46.50
C LYS A 943 15.75 30.99 -45.80
N PRO A 944 15.65 29.86 -46.53
CA PRO A 944 15.46 28.56 -45.91
C PRO A 944 16.73 28.09 -45.21
N ALA A 945 16.56 27.13 -44.30
CA ALA A 945 17.68 26.48 -43.62
C ALA A 945 18.61 25.76 -44.63
N GLY A 946 19.90 25.73 -44.31
CA GLY A 946 20.97 25.05 -45.06
C GLY A 946 21.42 25.75 -46.35
N VAL A 947 21.00 26.99 -46.59
CA VAL A 947 21.48 27.83 -47.70
C VAL A 947 22.59 28.76 -47.21
N ALA A 948 23.78 28.63 -47.82
CA ALA A 948 24.88 29.59 -47.78
C ALA A 948 25.06 30.18 -49.20
N PRO A 949 25.33 31.49 -49.37
CA PRO A 949 25.84 32.46 -48.39
C PRO A 949 24.77 33.13 -47.49
N PRO A 950 25.19 33.89 -46.44
CA PRO A 950 24.29 34.68 -45.59
C PRO A 950 23.47 35.69 -46.39
N LEU A 951 22.38 36.19 -45.80
CA LEU A 951 21.60 37.29 -46.38
C LEU A 951 22.49 38.52 -46.59
N THR A 952 22.23 39.26 -47.66
CA THR A 952 22.91 40.51 -47.97
C THR A 952 21.91 41.66 -48.07
N ALA A 953 22.41 42.89 -48.10
CA ALA A 953 21.55 44.07 -48.24
C ALA A 953 20.70 44.07 -49.52
N LYS A 954 21.11 43.33 -50.57
CA LYS A 954 20.33 43.21 -51.83
C LYS A 954 19.11 42.31 -51.67
N ASP A 955 19.15 41.39 -50.71
CA ASP A 955 18.08 40.43 -50.46
C ASP A 955 16.95 41.07 -49.65
N CYS A 956 17.24 42.13 -48.89
CA CYS A 956 16.30 42.85 -48.02
C CYS A 956 15.83 44.17 -48.64
N LYS A 957 14.50 44.32 -48.73
CA LYS A 957 13.83 45.53 -49.24
C LYS A 957 12.92 46.13 -48.15
N PRO A 958 13.44 47.06 -47.33
CA PRO A 958 12.72 47.67 -46.20
C PRO A 958 11.41 48.34 -46.60
#